data_AF-A0A496XPX1-F1
#
_entry.id   AF-A0A496XPX1-F1
#
_cell.length_a   1.000
_cell.length_b   1.000
_cell.length_c   1.000
_cell.angle_alpha   90.00
_cell.angle_beta   90.00
_cell.angle_gamma   90.00
#
_symmetry.space_group_name_H-M   'P 1'
#
loop_
_entity.id
_entity.type
_entity.pdbx_description
1 polymer ?
#
loop_
_entity_poly.entity_id
_entity_poly.type
_entity_poly.pdbx_seq_one_letter_code
_entity_poly.pdbx_strand_id
1 'polypeptide(L)'
;MKNLILITMMTLLSTSAHTFSRWDEFNKPGQFSNDYEKNLETLPVTGQLTVIPWSGDYWPTEKGGITFRWNKYTSQEHEKYGYSLLNMDDLSGVDLSKLSPAEKWDIYLGDKDWSLTRFERKRTDIMRTVPGSSTFDQDFDIPYWEGLCHAWAPATLAFEEPGAISVKGALGSEVEFGSSDMKALLTMFLHLNPGESKFLGSRCNLDKKDLKEKLEKGEITVEDYALKMAELIGPSCEGVNAGAFHIVLTNQIKRDEGFVIDITRDMEVWNQPVVAFDSKMGNPQNGATPGAAEGTVQEIFVKTTMYYIAEISQSWGPGFNQDSIATKNYEYVLELDKDANILGGRWLSSDRPDFMWTQSRAKFKKYFAPLEDLYKKSTKHLNSLTWIRTVNKVMGLKEKLKKARTALKFRHLIGQNVRINKFVNAIKSKRRLRKLKNYSKKLEVVAKFKNMTKIQAQLGKSFVEAVERGDNTEIISLIIEGADVNAKKFNLPKGYLLNKVIKKGNRSIVLAFINAGASLETGLVRSIEVGAYDISELFLKHGAGLVYKNENGENALMLAATMGYSSIVGKILSKSNLVNEINKHGRNALILAITGMGTAPGPERVEIVKMLLKKNIDLSTRDNFNQSAIDYAASFRRSPKNSHKKIKKLIKKAKKRARRRGLALLL
;
A
#
# COMPACT_ATOMS: atom_id res chain seq x y z
N MET A 1 59.33 -24.89 19.06
CA MET A 1 59.68 -24.20 17.79
C MET A 1 58.69 -24.63 16.71
N LYS A 2 58.04 -23.64 16.08
CA LYS A 2 57.34 -23.65 14.78
C LYS A 2 55.92 -24.26 14.69
N ASN A 3 54.95 -23.36 14.87
CA ASN A 3 53.76 -23.08 14.04
C ASN A 3 53.06 -24.24 13.32
N LEU A 4 51.78 -24.48 13.65
CA LEU A 4 50.69 -24.24 12.69
C LEU A 4 49.34 -24.05 13.39
N ILE A 5 48.72 -22.93 13.07
CA ILE A 5 47.38 -22.50 13.47
C ILE A 5 46.34 -23.45 12.85
N LEU A 6 45.53 -24.12 13.67
CA LEU A 6 44.37 -24.89 13.22
C LEU A 6 43.13 -23.99 13.24
N ILE A 7 42.90 -23.25 12.16
CA ILE A 7 41.61 -22.60 11.89
C ILE A 7 40.64 -23.69 11.43
N THR A 8 39.83 -24.21 12.34
CA THR A 8 38.60 -24.94 11.97
C THR A 8 37.56 -23.93 11.51
N MET A 9 37.63 -23.58 10.22
CA MET A 9 36.58 -22.83 9.55
C MET A 9 35.40 -23.79 9.30
N MET A 10 34.55 -23.95 10.31
CA MET A 10 33.22 -24.55 10.13
C MET A 10 32.37 -23.48 9.41
N THR A 11 32.49 -23.42 8.08
CA THR A 11 31.51 -22.71 7.25
C THR A 11 30.20 -23.49 7.33
N LEU A 12 29.43 -23.22 8.39
CA LEU A 12 27.98 -23.23 8.28
C LEU A 12 27.64 -22.19 7.22
N LEU A 13 27.54 -22.66 5.97
CA LEU A 13 26.73 -21.99 4.97
C LEU A 13 25.30 -22.06 5.50
N SER A 14 24.97 -21.17 6.44
CA SER A 14 23.62 -20.64 6.54
C SER A 14 23.38 -19.98 5.20
N THR A 15 22.85 -20.75 4.25
CA THR A 15 22.06 -20.15 3.19
C THR A 15 21.02 -19.34 3.94
N SER A 16 21.21 -18.03 3.98
CA SER A 16 20.17 -17.08 4.31
C SER A 16 19.03 -17.42 3.36
N ALA A 17 18.09 -18.23 3.84
CA ALA A 17 16.76 -18.23 3.32
C ALA A 17 16.35 -16.77 3.44
N HIS A 18 16.39 -16.05 2.31
CA HIS A 18 15.68 -14.81 2.21
C HIS A 18 14.21 -15.19 2.36
N THR A 19 13.79 -15.25 3.61
CA THR A 19 12.39 -15.30 4.03
C THR A 19 11.74 -14.13 3.34
N PHE A 20 10.85 -14.41 2.40
CA PHE A 20 10.01 -13.39 1.80
C PHE A 20 9.00 -12.99 2.89
N SER A 21 9.41 -12.11 3.82
CA SER A 21 8.44 -11.35 4.60
C SER A 21 7.63 -10.59 3.56
N ARG A 22 6.30 -10.71 3.59
CA ARG A 22 5.40 -10.11 2.60
C ARG A 22 5.55 -8.58 2.48
N TRP A 23 6.32 -7.96 3.37
CA TRP A 23 6.75 -6.58 3.26
C TRP A 23 7.70 -6.42 2.07
N ASP A 24 7.22 -5.80 1.01
CA ASP A 24 8.06 -5.30 -0.07
C ASP A 24 9.01 -4.19 0.44
N GLU A 25 9.82 -3.60 -0.43
CA GLU A 25 10.75 -2.55 -0.04
C GLU A 25 10.10 -1.28 0.50
N PHE A 26 8.81 -1.05 0.22
CA PHE A 26 8.03 0.12 0.61
C PHE A 26 7.11 -0.10 1.82
N ASN A 27 6.88 -1.35 2.21
CA ASN A 27 5.88 -1.73 3.23
C ASN A 27 6.50 -2.32 4.50
N LYS A 28 7.82 -2.17 4.69
CA LYS A 28 8.52 -2.65 5.90
C LYS A 28 8.33 -1.66 7.04
N PRO A 29 7.69 -2.04 8.18
CA PRO A 29 7.59 -1.19 9.37
C PRO A 29 8.93 -0.64 9.88
N GLY A 30 10.02 -1.36 9.61
CA GLY A 30 11.40 -0.93 9.90
C GLY A 30 11.79 0.42 9.28
N GLN A 31 11.10 0.88 8.23
CA GLN A 31 11.30 2.21 7.64
C GLN A 31 10.99 3.34 8.63
N PHE A 32 10.02 3.12 9.52
CA PHE A 32 9.76 4.04 10.63
C PHE A 32 10.73 3.77 11.77
N SER A 33 10.75 2.52 12.27
CA SER A 33 11.71 2.10 13.29
C SER A 33 11.91 0.59 13.31
N ASN A 34 13.16 0.17 13.50
CA ASN A 34 13.54 -1.25 13.54
C ASN A 34 13.18 -1.96 14.85
N ASP A 35 12.90 -1.20 15.91
CA ASP A 35 12.62 -1.68 17.26
C ASP A 35 11.11 -1.76 17.57
N TYR A 36 10.26 -1.66 16.55
CA TYR A 36 8.83 -1.83 16.72
C TYR A 36 8.47 -3.25 17.17
N GLU A 37 7.57 -3.29 18.16
CA GLU A 37 6.94 -4.51 18.63
C GLU A 37 6.04 -5.08 17.53
N LYS A 38 6.13 -6.40 17.31
CA LYS A 38 5.40 -7.11 16.25
C LYS A 38 4.49 -8.19 16.81
N ASN A 39 4.67 -8.57 18.07
CA ASN A 39 3.87 -9.59 18.72
C ASN A 39 2.49 -9.04 19.06
N LEU A 40 1.45 -9.61 18.45
CA LEU A 40 0.09 -9.11 18.58
C LEU A 40 -0.42 -9.13 20.03
N GLU A 41 0.04 -10.06 20.87
CA GLU A 41 -0.39 -10.19 22.26
C GLU A 41 0.14 -9.06 23.16
N THR A 42 1.24 -8.43 22.73
CA THR A 42 1.89 -7.33 23.46
C THR A 42 1.48 -5.95 22.95
N LEU A 43 0.96 -5.88 21.72
CA LEU A 43 0.51 -4.65 21.10
C LEU A 43 -0.80 -4.15 21.73
N PRO A 44 -0.93 -2.84 21.98
CA PRO A 44 -2.17 -2.29 22.52
C PRO A 44 -3.29 -2.40 21.50
N VAL A 45 -4.48 -2.76 21.97
CA VAL A 45 -5.71 -2.78 21.16
C VAL A 45 -6.41 -1.42 21.11
N THR A 46 -6.05 -0.49 21.98
CA THR A 46 -6.52 0.89 21.96
C THR A 46 -5.39 1.81 22.40
N GLY A 47 -5.30 3.00 21.84
CA GLY A 47 -4.31 3.99 22.24
C GLY A 47 -4.71 5.39 21.82
N GLN A 48 -4.13 6.39 22.49
CA GLN A 48 -4.34 7.79 22.18
C GLN A 48 -3.10 8.59 22.62
N LEU A 49 -2.73 9.61 21.84
CA LEU A 49 -1.70 10.56 22.25
C LEU A 49 -2.11 11.31 23.52
N THR A 50 -1.16 11.54 24.41
CA THR A 50 -1.32 12.40 25.59
C THR A 50 -1.72 13.79 25.12
N VAL A 51 -1.04 14.28 24.08
CA VAL A 51 -1.26 15.58 23.43
C VAL A 51 -2.01 15.42 22.14
N ILE A 52 -3.22 15.98 22.10
CA ILE A 52 -3.94 16.11 20.86
C ILE A 52 -3.42 17.35 20.12
N PRO A 53 -2.87 17.17 18.91
CA PRO A 53 -2.47 18.26 18.02
C PRO A 53 -3.60 19.26 17.81
N TRP A 54 -3.24 20.52 17.61
CA TRP A 54 -4.20 21.53 17.20
C TRP A 54 -4.71 21.26 15.77
N SER A 55 -5.86 21.84 15.43
CA SER A 55 -6.35 21.87 14.05
C SER A 55 -6.18 23.27 13.43
N GLY A 56 -6.26 23.33 12.11
CA GLY A 56 -6.18 24.54 11.30
C GLY A 56 -6.71 24.27 9.90
N ASP A 57 -6.34 25.13 8.95
CA ASP A 57 -6.68 24.96 7.55
C ASP A 57 -5.46 24.41 6.78
N TYR A 58 -5.72 23.71 5.69
CA TYR A 58 -4.70 23.30 4.72
C TYR A 58 -4.28 24.45 3.79
N TRP A 59 -4.87 25.64 3.94
CA TRP A 59 -4.57 26.85 3.14
C TRP A 59 -4.70 26.57 1.63
N PRO A 60 -5.95 26.49 1.15
CA PRO A 60 -6.25 26.12 -0.23
C PRO A 60 -5.54 27.03 -1.24
N THR A 61 -4.95 26.43 -2.27
CA THR A 61 -4.34 27.15 -3.40
C THR A 61 -5.38 28.04 -4.10
N GLU A 62 -6.63 27.56 -4.23
CA GLU A 62 -7.76 28.32 -4.81
C GLU A 62 -8.13 29.59 -4.02
N LYS A 63 -7.62 29.76 -2.80
CA LYS A 63 -7.78 30.97 -1.98
C LYS A 63 -6.51 31.80 -1.86
N GLY A 64 -5.46 31.45 -2.61
CA GLY A 64 -4.15 32.09 -2.52
C GLY A 64 -3.30 31.61 -1.34
N GLY A 65 -3.61 30.45 -0.77
CA GLY A 65 -2.88 29.88 0.36
C GLY A 65 -2.83 30.83 1.54
N ILE A 66 -1.63 31.10 2.08
CA ILE A 66 -1.48 31.98 3.25
C ILE A 66 -1.59 33.48 2.92
N THR A 67 -1.87 33.86 1.67
CA THR A 67 -2.24 35.24 1.28
C THR A 67 -3.74 35.51 1.43
N PHE A 68 -4.53 34.52 1.85
CA PHE A 68 -5.94 34.70 2.11
C PHE A 68 -6.18 35.58 3.34
N ARG A 69 -6.85 36.72 3.17
CA ARG A 69 -7.31 37.60 4.25
C ARG A 69 -8.52 37.02 4.98
N TRP A 70 -8.30 35.92 5.71
CA TRP A 70 -9.36 35.14 6.37
C TRP A 70 -10.20 35.98 7.35
N ASN A 71 -9.59 36.94 8.03
CA ASN A 71 -10.25 37.82 9.01
C ASN A 71 -10.91 39.07 8.39
N LYS A 72 -10.88 39.22 7.06
CA LYS A 72 -11.57 40.31 6.35
C LYS A 72 -13.03 39.93 6.11
N TYR A 73 -13.95 40.82 6.51
CA TYR A 73 -15.37 40.73 6.17
C TYR A 73 -15.63 41.46 4.85
N THR A 74 -16.18 40.75 3.87
CA THR A 74 -16.58 41.29 2.56
C THR A 74 -17.65 40.38 1.94
N SER A 75 -18.49 40.93 1.07
CA SER A 75 -19.48 40.20 0.27
C SER A 75 -18.86 39.51 -0.95
N GLN A 76 -17.67 39.93 -1.38
CA GLN A 76 -16.97 39.38 -2.56
C GLN A 76 -15.72 38.62 -2.12
N GLU A 77 -15.74 37.29 -2.24
CA GLU A 77 -14.66 36.44 -1.73
C GLU A 77 -13.30 36.75 -2.38
N HIS A 78 -13.28 37.09 -3.67
CA HIS A 78 -12.05 37.45 -4.38
C HIS A 78 -11.35 38.69 -3.83
N GLU A 79 -12.04 39.58 -3.10
CA GLU A 79 -11.39 40.69 -2.42
C GLU A 79 -10.51 40.27 -1.22
N LYS A 80 -10.58 39.00 -0.81
CA LYS A 80 -9.74 38.42 0.25
C LYS A 80 -8.39 37.93 -0.26
N TYR A 81 -8.21 37.77 -1.58
CA TYR A 81 -6.95 37.34 -2.19
C TYR A 81 -6.48 38.24 -3.35
N GLY A 82 -7.42 38.86 -4.08
CA GLY A 82 -7.18 39.77 -5.21
C GLY A 82 -6.92 41.23 -4.84
N TYR A 83 -6.37 41.51 -3.67
CA TYR A 83 -6.08 42.87 -3.21
C TYR A 83 -4.74 43.41 -3.75
N SER A 84 -4.63 44.74 -3.90
CA SER A 84 -3.35 45.41 -4.17
C SER A 84 -2.45 45.41 -2.94
N LEU A 85 -1.13 45.30 -3.16
CA LEU A 85 -0.14 45.42 -2.09
C LEU A 85 -0.10 46.87 -1.57
N LEU A 86 0.04 47.02 -0.26
CA LEU A 86 0.04 48.31 0.40
C LEU A 86 1.37 49.04 0.21
N ASN A 87 1.36 50.37 0.36
CA ASN A 87 2.59 51.13 0.53
C ASN A 87 3.10 50.91 1.96
N MET A 88 4.23 50.20 2.11
CA MET A 88 4.76 49.89 3.44
C MET A 88 5.27 51.13 4.20
N ASP A 89 5.58 52.21 3.49
CA ASP A 89 6.00 53.48 4.10
C ASP A 89 4.84 54.26 4.73
N ASP A 90 3.59 53.95 4.35
CA ASP A 90 2.39 54.56 4.91
C ASP A 90 1.30 53.52 5.13
N LEU A 91 1.26 53.00 6.36
CA LEU A 91 0.22 52.08 6.85
C LEU A 91 -0.85 52.81 7.67
N SER A 92 -0.91 54.15 7.61
CA SER A 92 -1.89 54.91 8.37
C SER A 92 -3.32 54.56 7.92
N GLY A 93 -4.22 54.33 8.90
CA GLY A 93 -5.60 53.93 8.63
C GLY A 93 -5.80 52.49 8.12
N VAL A 94 -4.74 51.71 7.95
CA VAL A 94 -4.85 50.28 7.60
C VAL A 94 -5.12 49.45 8.85
N ASP A 95 -6.22 48.70 8.85
CA ASP A 95 -6.51 47.71 9.87
C ASP A 95 -5.67 46.43 9.63
N LEU A 96 -4.49 46.39 10.27
CA LEU A 96 -3.53 45.29 10.11
C LEU A 96 -4.10 43.94 10.55
N SER A 97 -5.07 43.92 11.46
CA SER A 97 -5.72 42.69 11.95
C SER A 97 -6.44 41.91 10.84
N LYS A 98 -6.84 42.59 9.76
CA LYS A 98 -7.56 42.04 8.61
C LYS A 98 -6.66 41.60 7.45
N LEU A 99 -5.36 41.85 7.54
CA LEU A 99 -4.40 41.43 6.52
C LEU A 99 -4.16 39.92 6.59
N SER A 100 -3.61 39.36 5.51
CA SER A 100 -3.30 37.94 5.43
C SER A 100 -2.08 37.59 6.28
N PRO A 101 -1.91 36.30 6.66
CA PRO A 101 -0.71 35.86 7.37
C PRO A 101 0.61 36.28 6.67
N ALA A 102 0.67 36.18 5.33
CA ALA A 102 1.84 36.57 4.55
C ALA A 102 2.12 38.07 4.63
N GLU A 103 1.09 38.91 4.49
CA GLU A 103 1.25 40.36 4.56
C GLU A 103 1.72 40.81 5.95
N LYS A 104 1.12 40.24 7.01
CA LYS A 104 1.50 40.54 8.39
C LYS A 104 2.96 40.17 8.65
N TRP A 105 3.43 39.05 8.07
CA TRP A 105 4.81 38.62 8.17
C TRP A 105 5.77 39.59 7.47
N ASP A 106 5.46 39.99 6.23
CA ASP A 106 6.27 40.96 5.49
C ASP A 106 6.37 42.30 6.25
N ILE A 107 5.25 42.79 6.79
CA ILE A 107 5.22 44.01 7.62
C ILE A 107 6.02 43.83 8.92
N TYR A 108 5.90 42.69 9.58
CA TYR A 108 6.63 42.39 10.80
C TYR A 108 8.15 42.43 10.58
N LEU A 109 8.63 41.93 9.45
CA LEU A 109 10.04 41.99 9.06
C LEU A 109 10.47 43.36 8.50
N GLY A 110 9.53 44.22 8.11
CA GLY A 110 9.83 45.44 7.35
C GLY A 110 10.28 45.13 5.91
N ASP A 111 9.82 44.01 5.35
CA ASP A 111 10.17 43.54 4.01
C ASP A 111 9.35 44.29 2.94
N LYS A 112 9.92 45.41 2.47
CA LYS A 112 9.27 46.29 1.48
C LYS A 112 9.02 45.62 0.12
N ASP A 113 9.70 44.51 -0.16
CA ASP A 113 9.51 43.77 -1.40
C ASP A 113 8.27 42.86 -1.35
N TRP A 114 7.66 42.70 -0.17
CA TRP A 114 6.54 41.77 0.07
C TRP A 114 6.91 40.33 -0.31
N SER A 115 8.11 39.89 0.08
CA SER A 115 8.71 38.68 -0.46
C SER A 115 7.84 37.44 -0.22
N LEU A 116 7.27 37.27 0.98
CA LEU A 116 6.43 36.11 1.26
C LEU A 116 5.08 36.20 0.53
N THR A 117 4.46 37.38 0.53
CA THR A 117 3.18 37.59 -0.15
C THR A 117 3.29 37.36 -1.65
N ARG A 118 4.35 37.89 -2.29
CA ARG A 118 4.60 37.67 -3.73
C ARG A 118 4.99 36.24 -4.05
N PHE A 119 5.83 35.62 -3.21
CA PHE A 119 6.19 34.22 -3.34
C PHE A 119 4.93 33.34 -3.34
N GLU A 120 4.05 33.52 -2.37
CA GLU A 120 2.88 32.67 -2.22
C GLU A 120 1.86 32.91 -3.34
N ARG A 121 1.62 34.16 -3.74
CA ARG A 121 0.78 34.46 -4.92
C ARG A 121 1.28 33.82 -6.20
N LYS A 122 2.60 33.75 -6.37
CA LYS A 122 3.24 33.08 -7.50
C LYS A 122 3.14 31.56 -7.39
N ARG A 123 3.31 30.99 -6.20
CA ARG A 123 3.17 29.55 -5.96
C ARG A 123 1.75 29.07 -6.29
N THR A 124 0.75 29.87 -5.95
CA THR A 124 -0.65 29.51 -6.13
C THR A 124 -1.26 29.94 -7.46
N ASP A 125 -0.57 30.78 -8.23
CA ASP A 125 -1.10 31.43 -9.44
C ASP A 125 -2.48 32.11 -9.23
N ILE A 126 -2.81 32.47 -7.99
CA ILE A 126 -4.14 32.96 -7.62
C ILE A 126 -4.54 34.23 -8.37
N MET A 127 -3.55 35.04 -8.76
CA MET A 127 -3.83 36.29 -9.49
C MET A 127 -4.35 36.04 -10.91
N ARG A 128 -4.27 34.82 -11.46
CA ARG A 128 -4.90 34.46 -12.73
C ARG A 128 -6.42 34.32 -12.61
N THR A 129 -6.96 34.10 -11.41
CA THR A 129 -8.41 33.96 -11.18
C THR A 129 -9.10 35.27 -10.82
N VAL A 130 -8.36 36.37 -10.69
CA VAL A 130 -8.86 37.68 -10.23
C VAL A 130 -9.15 38.60 -11.42
N PRO A 131 -10.41 38.94 -11.71
CA PRO A 131 -10.74 39.90 -12.77
C PRO A 131 -10.04 41.25 -12.56
N GLY A 132 -9.42 41.77 -13.63
CA GLY A 132 -8.65 43.03 -13.58
C GLY A 132 -7.18 42.86 -13.19
N SER A 133 -6.73 41.65 -12.84
CA SER A 133 -5.31 41.33 -12.72
C SER A 133 -4.63 41.29 -14.09
N SER A 134 -3.34 41.66 -14.16
CA SER A 134 -2.55 41.63 -15.40
C SER A 134 -2.33 40.22 -15.96
N THR A 135 -2.53 39.18 -15.13
CA THR A 135 -2.41 37.77 -15.51
C THR A 135 -3.75 37.06 -15.57
N PHE A 136 -4.87 37.81 -15.52
CA PHE A 136 -6.20 37.22 -15.49
C PHE A 136 -6.46 36.33 -16.72
N ASP A 137 -7.00 35.15 -16.46
CA ASP A 137 -7.33 34.15 -17.46
C ASP A 137 -8.68 33.53 -17.08
N GLN A 138 -9.69 33.75 -17.93
CA GLN A 138 -11.07 33.34 -17.65
C GLN A 138 -11.24 31.81 -17.60
N ASP A 139 -10.39 31.07 -18.31
CA ASP A 139 -10.45 29.61 -18.39
C ASP A 139 -9.50 28.94 -17.38
N PHE A 140 -8.75 29.72 -16.60
CA PHE A 140 -7.85 29.19 -15.58
C PHE A 140 -8.61 28.84 -14.30
N ASP A 141 -8.55 27.57 -13.92
CA ASP A 141 -9.12 27.05 -12.70
C ASP A 141 -8.04 26.42 -11.80
N ILE A 142 -8.21 26.53 -10.49
CA ILE A 142 -7.31 25.95 -9.49
C ILE A 142 -8.09 24.84 -8.77
N PRO A 143 -7.60 23.59 -8.74
CA PRO A 143 -8.30 22.52 -8.06
C PRO A 143 -8.49 22.80 -6.57
N TYR A 144 -9.72 22.64 -6.09
CA TYR A 144 -10.10 22.98 -4.71
C TYR A 144 -9.29 22.23 -3.64
N TRP A 145 -8.85 21.01 -3.92
CA TRP A 145 -8.13 20.15 -2.96
C TRP A 145 -6.64 20.50 -2.82
N GLU A 146 -6.08 21.27 -3.77
CA GLU A 146 -4.67 21.64 -3.70
C GLU A 146 -4.42 22.63 -2.56
N GLY A 147 -3.36 22.40 -1.81
CA GLY A 147 -2.95 23.31 -0.74
C GLY A 147 -1.71 22.81 -0.02
N LEU A 148 -1.62 23.12 1.27
CA LEU A 148 -0.48 22.87 2.14
C LEU A 148 -0.76 21.78 3.19
N CYS A 149 -1.67 20.84 2.93
CA CYS A 149 -2.01 19.77 3.88
C CYS A 149 -0.77 18.97 4.32
N HIS A 150 0.19 18.74 3.40
CA HIS A 150 1.45 18.05 3.65
C HIS A 150 2.37 18.78 4.63
N ALA A 151 2.22 20.09 4.79
CA ALA A 151 2.99 20.90 5.73
C ALA A 151 2.17 21.24 7.00
N TRP A 152 0.86 21.39 6.86
CA TRP A 152 -0.06 21.61 7.98
C TRP A 152 -0.09 20.39 8.91
N ALA A 153 -0.31 19.18 8.39
CA ALA A 153 -0.38 17.97 9.20
C ALA A 153 0.85 17.76 10.11
N PRO A 154 2.11 17.81 9.62
CA PRO A 154 3.28 17.73 10.50
C PRO A 154 3.46 18.97 11.39
N ALA A 155 2.99 20.16 11.00
CA ALA A 155 3.06 21.35 11.86
C ALA A 155 2.21 21.16 13.13
N THR A 156 1.04 20.55 12.99
CA THR A 156 0.15 20.25 14.14
C THR A 156 0.82 19.33 15.16
N LEU A 157 1.64 18.37 14.68
CA LEU A 157 2.37 17.41 15.49
C LEU A 157 3.65 18.00 16.11
N ALA A 158 4.32 18.90 15.39
CA ALA A 158 5.65 19.39 15.76
C ALA A 158 5.65 20.62 16.68
N PHE A 159 4.55 21.37 16.72
CA PHE A 159 4.43 22.64 17.45
C PHE A 159 3.22 22.64 18.36
N GLU A 160 3.35 23.27 19.52
CA GLU A 160 2.23 23.57 20.40
C GLU A 160 1.27 24.57 19.72
N GLU A 161 0.01 24.58 20.13
CA GLU A 161 -0.98 25.48 19.55
C GLU A 161 -0.58 26.94 19.81
N PRO A 162 -0.36 27.77 18.78
CA PRO A 162 -0.08 29.18 19.00
C PRO A 162 -1.37 29.95 19.30
N GLY A 163 -1.33 30.85 20.29
CA GLY A 163 -2.38 31.83 20.53
C GLY A 163 -2.22 33.10 19.68
N ALA A 164 -3.20 34.00 19.77
CA ALA A 164 -3.07 35.34 19.20
C ALA A 164 -2.01 36.16 19.96
N ILE A 165 -1.26 36.99 19.24
CA ILE A 165 -0.23 37.88 19.80
C ILE A 165 -0.18 39.22 19.08
N SER A 166 0.19 40.25 19.83
CA SER A 166 0.52 41.59 19.29
C SER A 166 2.00 41.86 19.55
N VAL A 167 2.71 42.32 18.52
CA VAL A 167 4.16 42.56 18.55
C VAL A 167 4.52 43.82 17.79
N LYS A 168 5.62 44.48 18.16
CA LYS A 168 6.19 45.55 17.33
C LYS A 168 6.98 44.94 16.17
N GLY A 169 6.63 45.30 14.95
CA GLY A 169 7.39 44.98 13.74
C GLY A 169 8.64 45.84 13.58
N ALA A 170 9.45 45.55 12.56
CA ALA A 170 10.72 46.24 12.30
C ALA A 170 10.55 47.76 12.04
N LEU A 171 9.40 48.18 11.52
CA LEU A 171 9.07 49.58 11.27
C LEU A 171 8.39 50.28 12.47
N GLY A 172 8.31 49.61 13.63
CA GLY A 172 7.71 50.14 14.85
C GLY A 172 6.18 50.05 14.91
N SER A 173 5.52 49.64 13.83
CA SER A 173 4.09 49.34 13.79
C SER A 173 3.73 48.15 14.69
N GLU A 174 2.58 48.22 15.35
CA GLU A 174 2.03 47.09 16.10
C GLU A 174 1.33 46.13 15.13
N VAL A 175 1.82 44.90 15.04
CA VAL A 175 1.30 43.86 14.16
C VAL A 175 0.62 42.79 15.02
N GLU A 176 -0.66 42.55 14.72
CA GLU A 176 -1.48 41.57 15.42
C GLU A 176 -1.63 40.28 14.60
N PHE A 177 -1.09 39.18 15.14
CA PHE A 177 -1.23 37.85 14.58
C PHE A 177 -2.32 37.08 15.36
N GLY A 178 -3.37 36.65 14.67
CA GLY A 178 -4.30 35.65 15.21
C GLY A 178 -3.66 34.26 15.28
N SER A 179 -4.29 33.34 16.01
CA SER A 179 -3.86 31.93 16.09
C SER A 179 -3.75 31.31 14.70
N SER A 180 -4.71 31.55 13.81
CA SER A 180 -4.64 31.08 12.42
C SER A 180 -3.49 31.70 11.63
N ASP A 181 -3.10 32.95 11.88
CA ASP A 181 -1.93 33.54 11.22
C ASP A 181 -0.65 32.80 11.63
N MET A 182 -0.48 32.55 12.94
CA MET A 182 0.67 31.81 13.46
C MET A 182 0.70 30.37 12.92
N LYS A 183 -0.44 29.69 12.86
CA LYS A 183 -0.57 28.35 12.26
C LYS A 183 -0.20 28.37 10.78
N ALA A 184 -0.62 29.39 10.02
CA ALA A 184 -0.27 29.57 8.61
C ALA A 184 1.25 29.70 8.41
N LEU A 185 1.90 30.52 9.24
CA LEU A 185 3.35 30.75 9.17
C LEU A 185 4.15 29.51 9.55
N LEU A 186 3.71 28.73 10.54
CA LEU A 186 4.31 27.43 10.88
C LEU A 186 4.15 26.42 9.74
N THR A 187 2.96 26.36 9.13
CA THR A 187 2.70 25.54 7.94
C THR A 187 3.61 25.93 6.78
N MET A 188 3.71 27.23 6.46
CA MET A 188 4.57 27.73 5.38
C MET A 188 6.06 27.51 5.69
N PHE A 189 6.47 27.65 6.95
CA PHE A 189 7.82 27.33 7.39
C PHE A 189 8.17 25.87 7.09
N LEU A 190 7.31 24.92 7.45
CA LEU A 190 7.54 23.50 7.15
C LEU A 190 7.43 23.18 5.66
N HIS A 191 6.57 23.88 4.92
CA HIS A 191 6.51 23.74 3.46
C HIS A 191 7.86 24.06 2.81
N LEU A 192 8.53 25.12 3.26
CA LEU A 192 9.79 25.60 2.69
C LEU A 192 11.04 25.00 3.35
N ASN A 193 10.91 24.49 4.57
CA ASN A 193 12.02 23.91 5.34
C ASN A 193 11.57 22.61 6.06
N PRO A 194 11.19 21.57 5.30
CA PRO A 194 10.75 20.31 5.90
C PRO A 194 11.89 19.67 6.71
N GLY A 195 11.51 18.97 7.78
CA GLY A 195 12.42 18.09 8.51
C GLY A 195 12.71 16.79 7.74
N GLU A 196 13.58 15.95 8.29
CA GLU A 196 13.79 14.61 7.75
C GLU A 196 12.51 13.78 7.89
N SER A 197 12.11 13.14 6.80
CA SER A 197 10.91 12.30 6.75
C SER A 197 11.25 10.82 6.66
N LYS A 198 10.35 10.00 7.21
CA LYS A 198 10.33 8.54 7.04
C LYS A 198 8.98 8.17 6.46
N PHE A 199 8.98 7.30 5.47
CA PHE A 199 7.81 7.01 4.64
C PHE A 199 7.56 5.51 4.57
N LEU A 200 6.29 5.12 4.54
CA LEU A 200 5.84 3.74 4.39
C LEU A 200 4.61 3.70 3.50
N GLY A 201 4.59 2.76 2.56
CA GLY A 201 3.61 2.67 1.48
C GLY A 201 4.04 3.42 0.22
N SER A 202 3.32 3.17 -0.87
CA SER A 202 3.51 3.81 -2.17
C SER A 202 2.15 4.25 -2.73
N ARG A 203 2.14 5.33 -3.52
CA ARG A 203 0.93 5.77 -4.21
C ARG A 203 0.68 5.01 -5.50
N CYS A 204 -0.59 4.75 -5.76
CA CYS A 204 -1.06 4.35 -7.07
C CYS A 204 -1.60 5.55 -7.85
N ASN A 205 -0.83 6.11 -8.77
CA ASN A 205 -1.26 7.26 -9.58
C ASN A 205 -2.13 6.84 -10.78
N LEU A 206 -3.14 5.99 -10.57
CA LEU A 206 -4.01 5.49 -11.63
C LEU A 206 -5.48 5.81 -11.31
N ASP A 207 -6.08 6.66 -12.13
CA ASP A 207 -7.50 7.01 -12.05
C ASP A 207 -8.35 5.96 -12.77
N LYS A 208 -9.03 5.11 -11.98
CA LYS A 208 -9.92 4.06 -12.50
C LYS A 208 -11.07 4.61 -13.34
N LYS A 209 -11.59 5.78 -13.00
CA LYS A 209 -12.72 6.40 -13.67
C LYS A 209 -12.28 6.92 -15.03
N ASP A 210 -11.18 7.66 -15.08
CA ASP A 210 -10.54 8.10 -16.32
C ASP A 210 -10.20 6.91 -17.23
N LEU A 211 -9.59 5.86 -16.70
CA LEU A 211 -9.25 4.67 -17.50
C LEU A 211 -10.49 3.98 -18.08
N LYS A 212 -11.59 3.92 -17.31
CA LYS A 212 -12.84 3.36 -17.79
C LYS A 212 -13.47 4.25 -18.87
N GLU A 213 -13.50 5.56 -18.67
CA GLU A 213 -14.01 6.52 -19.66
C GLU A 213 -13.19 6.47 -20.95
N LYS A 214 -11.85 6.38 -20.86
CA LYS A 214 -10.96 6.21 -22.02
C LYS A 214 -11.23 4.90 -22.77
N LEU A 215 -11.49 3.80 -22.06
CA LEU A 215 -11.86 2.53 -22.68
C LEU A 215 -13.22 2.65 -23.39
N GLU A 216 -14.22 3.24 -22.74
CA GLU A 216 -15.57 3.43 -23.30
C GLU A 216 -15.57 4.34 -24.54
N LYS A 217 -14.68 5.35 -24.56
CA LYS A 217 -14.45 6.23 -25.72
C LYS A 217 -13.58 5.59 -26.81
N GLY A 218 -13.03 4.40 -26.57
CA GLY A 218 -12.12 3.72 -27.50
C GLY A 218 -10.74 4.36 -27.62
N GLU A 219 -10.36 5.22 -26.67
CA GLU A 219 -9.05 5.88 -26.62
C GLU A 219 -7.92 4.93 -26.19
N ILE A 220 -8.27 3.84 -25.50
CA ILE A 220 -7.36 2.76 -25.10
C ILE A 220 -7.96 1.39 -25.44
N THR A 221 -7.12 0.39 -25.68
CA THR A 221 -7.57 -0.99 -25.94
C THR A 221 -7.97 -1.71 -24.64
N VAL A 222 -8.68 -2.84 -24.77
CA VAL A 222 -8.98 -3.72 -23.61
C VAL A 222 -7.68 -4.27 -23.01
N GLU A 223 -6.67 -4.53 -23.84
CA GLU A 223 -5.33 -4.93 -23.41
C GLU A 223 -4.63 -3.82 -22.61
N ASP A 224 -4.68 -2.57 -23.08
CA ASP A 224 -4.11 -1.40 -22.39
C ASP A 224 -4.81 -1.14 -21.06
N TYR A 225 -6.14 -1.22 -21.06
CA TYR A 225 -6.94 -1.15 -19.85
C TYR A 225 -6.53 -2.26 -18.90
N ALA A 226 -6.51 -3.53 -19.34
CA ALA A 226 -6.12 -4.65 -18.49
C ALA A 226 -4.68 -4.54 -17.97
N LEU A 227 -3.73 -3.98 -18.73
CA LEU A 227 -2.36 -3.70 -18.28
C LEU A 227 -2.32 -2.65 -17.17
N LYS A 228 -2.95 -1.49 -17.38
CA LYS A 228 -3.02 -0.41 -16.37
C LYS A 228 -3.82 -0.85 -15.14
N MET A 229 -4.88 -1.62 -15.34
CA MET A 229 -5.64 -2.20 -14.22
C MET A 229 -4.85 -3.32 -13.52
N ALA A 230 -3.96 -4.04 -14.20
CA ALA A 230 -3.06 -4.97 -13.54
C ALA A 230 -2.01 -4.24 -12.69
N GLU A 231 -1.57 -3.04 -13.07
CA GLU A 231 -0.73 -2.18 -12.23
C GLU A 231 -1.44 -1.77 -10.94
N LEU A 232 -2.74 -1.45 -11.00
CA LEU A 232 -3.59 -1.19 -9.82
C LEU A 232 -3.67 -2.36 -8.82
N ILE A 233 -3.41 -3.57 -9.30
CA ILE A 233 -3.41 -4.80 -8.50
C ILE A 233 -1.97 -5.16 -8.09
N GLY A 234 -0.95 -4.58 -8.75
CA GLY A 234 0.45 -4.86 -8.49
C GLY A 234 0.98 -4.23 -7.20
N PRO A 235 2.19 -4.65 -6.75
CA PRO A 235 2.79 -4.19 -5.49
C PRO A 235 2.98 -2.67 -5.43
N SER A 236 3.17 -2.00 -6.56
CA SER A 236 3.25 -0.53 -6.65
C SER A 236 1.94 0.19 -6.26
N CYS A 237 0.80 -0.51 -6.25
CA CYS A 237 -0.53 0.02 -5.99
C CYS A 237 -1.28 -0.69 -4.84
N GLU A 238 -0.58 -1.53 -4.06
CA GLU A 238 -1.19 -2.22 -2.92
C GLU A 238 -1.49 -1.26 -1.75
N GLY A 239 -0.88 -0.07 -1.76
CA GLY A 239 -0.92 0.91 -0.68
C GLY A 239 -0.09 0.41 0.52
N VAL A 240 -0.43 0.88 1.72
CA VAL A 240 0.20 0.36 2.95
C VAL A 240 -0.24 -1.09 3.21
N ASN A 241 0.68 -2.04 3.42
CA ASN A 241 0.32 -3.40 3.86
C ASN A 241 -0.45 -3.36 5.20
N ALA A 242 -1.56 -4.09 5.34
CA ALA A 242 -2.41 -3.98 6.54
C ALA A 242 -1.71 -4.42 7.85
N GLY A 243 -0.78 -5.38 7.77
CA GLY A 243 0.05 -5.76 8.91
C GLY A 243 1.03 -4.66 9.29
N ALA A 244 1.64 -4.02 8.29
CA ALA A 244 2.52 -2.89 8.50
C ALA A 244 1.78 -1.68 9.09
N PHE A 245 0.60 -1.35 8.56
CA PHE A 245 -0.31 -0.35 9.13
C PHE A 245 -0.58 -0.61 10.61
N HIS A 246 -0.93 -1.85 10.97
CA HIS A 246 -1.23 -2.20 12.36
C HIS A 246 -0.02 -2.03 13.27
N ILE A 247 1.16 -2.50 12.84
CA ILE A 247 2.41 -2.37 13.61
C ILE A 247 2.76 -0.89 13.81
N VAL A 248 2.75 -0.07 12.75
CA VAL A 248 3.09 1.35 12.85
C VAL A 248 2.08 2.09 13.74
N LEU A 249 0.78 1.93 13.49
CA LEU A 249 -0.28 2.61 14.24
C LEU A 249 -0.18 2.33 15.74
N THR A 250 -0.03 1.05 16.11
CA THR A 250 -0.02 0.64 17.52
C THR A 250 1.26 1.07 18.24
N ASN A 251 2.43 0.95 17.60
CA ASN A 251 3.70 1.36 18.19
C ASN A 251 3.82 2.87 18.33
N GLN A 252 3.49 3.63 17.28
CA GLN A 252 3.58 5.10 17.30
C GLN A 252 2.73 5.69 18.41
N ILE A 253 1.47 5.29 18.48
CA ILE A 253 0.55 5.80 19.50
C ILE A 253 0.94 5.31 20.91
N LYS A 254 1.52 4.10 21.05
CA LYS A 254 2.09 3.62 22.32
C LYS A 254 3.29 4.46 22.79
N ARG A 255 4.07 4.99 21.86
CA ARG A 255 5.23 5.87 22.11
C ARG A 255 4.84 7.32 22.35
N ASP A 256 3.54 7.64 22.28
CA ASP A 256 3.05 9.01 22.31
C ASP A 256 3.59 9.86 21.14
N GLU A 257 3.80 9.21 19.99
CA GLU A 257 4.30 9.82 18.77
C GLU A 257 3.20 9.79 17.70
N GLY A 258 2.69 10.97 17.31
CA GLY A 258 1.77 11.06 16.18
C GLY A 258 2.49 10.92 14.84
N PHE A 259 1.74 10.62 13.79
CA PHE A 259 2.26 10.49 12.43
C PHE A 259 1.20 10.96 11.43
N VAL A 260 1.61 11.15 10.17
CA VAL A 260 0.74 11.63 9.09
C VAL A 260 0.35 10.46 8.20
N ILE A 261 -0.89 10.47 7.72
CA ILE A 261 -1.43 9.45 6.82
C ILE A 261 -2.18 10.11 5.66
N ASP A 262 -2.11 9.50 4.49
CA ASP A 262 -3.05 9.79 3.41
C ASP A 262 -4.38 9.07 3.69
N ILE A 263 -5.46 9.83 3.87
CA ILE A 263 -6.79 9.28 4.18
C ILE A 263 -7.64 8.98 2.94
N THR A 264 -7.17 9.37 1.75
CA THR A 264 -7.81 9.10 0.46
C THR A 264 -7.03 8.05 -0.33
N ARG A 265 -7.64 7.56 -1.41
CA ARG A 265 -7.11 6.49 -2.29
C ARG A 265 -7.23 6.89 -3.76
N ASP A 266 -7.44 8.17 -4.01
CA ASP A 266 -7.65 8.76 -5.33
C ASP A 266 -6.46 9.66 -5.70
N MET A 267 -6.62 10.44 -6.76
CA MET A 267 -5.56 11.36 -7.20
C MET A 267 -5.31 12.48 -6.19
N GLU A 268 -6.30 12.83 -5.38
CA GLU A 268 -6.17 13.85 -4.34
C GLU A 268 -5.34 13.29 -3.18
N VAL A 269 -4.42 14.11 -2.65
CA VAL A 269 -3.62 13.75 -1.49
C VAL A 269 -4.10 14.51 -0.28
N TRP A 270 -4.60 13.79 0.73
CA TRP A 270 -5.09 14.39 1.97
C TRP A 270 -4.29 13.90 3.16
N ASN A 271 -3.28 14.70 3.54
CA ASN A 271 -2.42 14.42 4.70
C ASN A 271 -3.11 14.79 6.00
N GLN A 272 -3.31 13.82 6.88
CA GLN A 272 -3.97 14.03 8.17
C GLN A 272 -3.13 13.47 9.33
N PRO A 273 -3.02 14.18 10.47
CA PRO A 273 -2.30 13.68 11.64
C PRO A 273 -3.15 12.67 12.41
N VAL A 274 -2.61 11.48 12.64
CA VAL A 274 -3.24 10.40 13.39
C VAL A 274 -2.95 10.55 14.88
N VAL A 275 -3.99 10.41 15.71
CA VAL A 275 -3.93 10.75 17.15
C VAL A 275 -4.44 9.66 18.07
N ALA A 276 -5.25 8.72 17.57
CA ALA A 276 -5.77 7.62 18.39
C ALA A 276 -6.24 6.44 17.53
N PHE A 277 -6.45 5.30 18.18
CA PHE A 277 -7.13 4.16 17.58
C PHE A 277 -7.89 3.30 18.61
N ASP A 278 -8.94 2.62 18.13
CA ASP A 278 -9.68 1.56 18.83
C ASP A 278 -9.79 0.36 17.90
N SER A 279 -9.14 -0.75 18.26
CA SER A 279 -9.15 -2.00 17.50
C SER A 279 -9.99 -3.08 18.19
N LYS A 280 -10.74 -3.82 17.39
CA LYS A 280 -11.53 -4.98 17.80
C LYS A 280 -11.03 -6.19 17.06
N MET A 281 -10.54 -7.15 17.83
CA MET A 281 -10.01 -8.42 17.33
C MET A 281 -11.13 -9.47 17.25
N GLY A 282 -11.13 -10.22 16.16
CA GLY A 282 -11.95 -11.42 15.97
C GLY A 282 -11.35 -12.64 16.68
N ASN A 283 -11.99 -13.80 16.49
CA ASN A 283 -11.41 -15.06 16.93
C ASN A 283 -10.31 -15.48 15.94
N PRO A 284 -9.15 -15.93 16.42
CA PRO A 284 -8.12 -16.45 15.55
C PRO A 284 -8.60 -17.67 14.75
N GLN A 285 -8.10 -17.78 13.52
CA GLN A 285 -8.35 -18.90 12.62
C GLN A 285 -7.02 -19.60 12.35
N ASN A 286 -6.98 -20.92 12.58
CA ASN A 286 -5.78 -21.71 12.31
C ASN A 286 -5.63 -21.96 10.81
N GLY A 287 -4.38 -21.92 10.35
CA GLY A 287 -4.00 -22.09 8.96
C GLY A 287 -3.89 -20.77 8.20
N ALA A 288 -3.27 -20.85 7.02
CA ALA A 288 -3.05 -19.72 6.13
C ALA A 288 -4.03 -19.75 4.95
N THR A 289 -4.66 -18.61 4.66
CA THR A 289 -5.41 -18.42 3.41
C THR A 289 -4.45 -18.28 2.23
N PRO A 290 -4.88 -18.56 0.98
CA PRO A 290 -4.05 -18.32 -0.20
C PRO A 290 -3.52 -16.89 -0.23
N GLY A 291 -2.23 -16.75 -0.52
CA GLY A 291 -1.58 -15.44 -0.61
C GLY A 291 -1.17 -14.84 0.73
N ALA A 292 -1.46 -15.48 1.87
CA ALA A 292 -0.93 -15.09 3.17
C ALA A 292 0.60 -15.14 3.19
N ALA A 293 1.22 -14.32 4.05
CA ALA A 293 2.66 -14.28 4.23
C ALA A 293 3.25 -15.67 4.52
N GLU A 294 4.42 -15.96 3.97
CA GLU A 294 5.12 -17.21 4.23
C GLU A 294 5.39 -17.35 5.74
N GLY A 295 5.10 -18.52 6.30
CA GLY A 295 5.21 -18.77 7.74
C GLY A 295 3.95 -18.48 8.54
N THR A 296 2.88 -17.98 7.90
CA THR A 296 1.58 -17.79 8.57
C THR A 296 1.03 -19.13 9.05
N VAL A 297 0.72 -19.22 10.34
CA VAL A 297 0.02 -20.38 10.94
C VAL A 297 -1.35 -20.00 11.48
N GLN A 298 -1.60 -18.69 11.68
CA GLN A 298 -2.83 -18.18 12.24
C GLN A 298 -3.19 -16.83 11.60
N GLU A 299 -4.48 -16.64 11.33
CA GLU A 299 -5.03 -15.36 10.84
C GLU A 299 -6.03 -14.79 11.84
N ILE A 300 -6.05 -13.47 12.00
CA ILE A 300 -7.02 -12.78 12.86
C ILE A 300 -7.65 -11.60 12.15
N PHE A 301 -8.99 -11.56 12.18
CA PHE A 301 -9.75 -10.41 11.69
C PHE A 301 -9.62 -9.24 12.66
N VAL A 302 -9.40 -8.04 12.13
CA VAL A 302 -9.27 -6.80 12.90
C VAL A 302 -10.17 -5.74 12.31
N LYS A 303 -10.91 -5.05 13.18
CA LYS A 303 -11.61 -3.82 12.84
C LYS A 303 -11.04 -2.68 13.66
N THR A 304 -10.47 -1.69 12.99
CA THR A 304 -9.83 -0.54 13.63
C THR A 304 -10.58 0.74 13.29
N THR A 305 -10.99 1.48 14.31
CA THR A 305 -11.39 2.87 14.18
C THR A 305 -10.17 3.74 14.47
N MET A 306 -9.65 4.40 13.44
CA MET A 306 -8.56 5.37 13.54
C MET A 306 -9.13 6.77 13.70
N TYR A 307 -8.50 7.58 14.54
CA TYR A 307 -8.87 8.96 14.81
C TYR A 307 -7.76 9.89 14.31
N TYR A 308 -8.16 10.92 13.58
CA TYR A 308 -7.25 11.91 13.01
C TYR A 308 -7.83 13.32 13.20
N ILE A 309 -6.97 14.33 13.11
CA ILE A 309 -7.41 15.74 13.11
C ILE A 309 -7.76 16.13 11.69
N ALA A 310 -8.97 16.62 11.49
CA ALA A 310 -9.44 17.21 10.24
C ALA A 310 -9.37 18.73 10.32
N GLU A 311 -9.37 19.36 9.15
CA GLU A 311 -9.29 20.80 8.97
C GLU A 311 -10.49 21.53 9.61
N ILE A 312 -10.24 22.76 10.06
CA ILE A 312 -11.27 23.68 10.56
C ILE A 312 -11.06 25.08 9.98
N SER A 313 -12.13 25.87 9.95
CA SER A 313 -12.06 27.28 9.56
C SER A 313 -11.13 28.09 10.46
N GLN A 314 -10.56 29.15 9.90
CA GLN A 314 -9.66 30.06 10.59
C GLN A 314 -10.33 30.74 11.78
N SER A 315 -9.54 31.07 12.79
CA SER A 315 -10.00 31.74 14.00
C SER A 315 -8.92 32.65 14.59
N TRP A 316 -9.37 33.68 15.30
CA TRP A 316 -8.49 34.62 15.97
C TRP A 316 -7.83 34.00 17.22
N GLY A 317 -8.61 33.39 18.10
CA GLY A 317 -8.09 32.71 19.29
C GLY A 317 -7.61 31.28 19.01
N PRO A 318 -6.86 30.66 19.95
CA PRO A 318 -6.62 29.22 19.90
C PRO A 318 -7.96 28.49 20.01
N GLY A 319 -8.08 27.36 19.32
CA GLY A 319 -9.36 26.71 19.11
C GLY A 319 -9.22 25.20 19.07
N PHE A 320 -9.41 24.54 20.22
CA PHE A 320 -9.67 23.11 20.24
C PHE A 320 -11.14 22.83 19.92
N ASN A 321 -11.47 22.69 18.64
CA ASN A 321 -12.77 22.17 18.28
C ASN A 321 -12.78 20.66 18.48
N GLN A 322 -13.56 20.15 19.45
CA GLN A 322 -13.87 18.71 19.57
C GLN A 322 -14.42 18.11 18.26
N ASP A 323 -14.89 18.97 17.37
CA ASP A 323 -15.38 18.66 16.03
C ASP A 323 -14.26 18.38 15.02
N SER A 324 -13.02 18.82 15.26
CA SER A 324 -11.87 18.52 14.39
C SER A 324 -11.45 17.05 14.42
N ILE A 325 -11.77 16.30 15.48
CA ILE A 325 -11.44 14.87 15.53
C ILE A 325 -12.41 14.10 14.64
N ALA A 326 -11.92 13.63 13.50
CA ALA A 326 -12.61 12.75 12.57
C ALA A 326 -12.21 11.29 12.79
N THR A 327 -12.91 10.37 12.10
CA THR A 327 -12.66 8.93 12.22
C THR A 327 -12.68 8.24 10.89
N LYS A 328 -11.76 7.30 10.70
CA LYS A 328 -11.77 6.35 9.59
C LYS A 328 -11.89 4.92 10.14
N ASN A 329 -12.61 4.05 9.44
CA ASN A 329 -12.76 2.66 9.87
C ASN A 329 -12.11 1.74 8.84
N TYR A 330 -11.23 0.87 9.30
CA TYR A 330 -10.59 -0.12 8.46
C TYR A 330 -10.88 -1.53 8.95
N GLU A 331 -11.02 -2.44 8.00
CA GLU A 331 -11.21 -3.86 8.26
C GLU A 331 -10.12 -4.62 7.51
N TYR A 332 -9.42 -5.51 8.21
CA TYR A 332 -8.28 -6.25 7.65
C TYR A 332 -8.06 -7.56 8.41
N VAL A 333 -7.18 -8.38 7.87
CA VAL A 333 -6.69 -9.60 8.51
C VAL A 333 -5.20 -9.45 8.78
N LEU A 334 -4.77 -9.83 9.98
CA LEU A 334 -3.36 -9.98 10.32
C LEU A 334 -2.94 -11.44 10.14
N GLU A 335 -1.73 -11.61 9.62
CA GLU A 335 -1.11 -12.89 9.30
C GLU A 335 0.01 -13.13 10.32
N LEU A 336 -0.13 -14.18 11.13
CA LEU A 336 0.70 -14.42 12.32
C LEU A 336 1.53 -15.70 12.20
N ASP A 337 2.75 -15.65 12.72
CA ASP A 337 3.55 -16.85 12.97
C ASP A 337 3.08 -17.61 14.22
N LYS A 338 3.77 -18.72 14.54
CA LYS A 338 3.49 -19.59 15.69
C LYS A 338 3.66 -18.91 17.05
N ASP A 339 4.41 -17.81 17.09
CA ASP A 339 4.73 -17.04 18.29
C ASP A 339 3.87 -15.76 18.36
N ALA A 340 2.81 -15.66 17.53
CA ALA A 340 1.91 -14.52 17.39
C ALA A 340 2.55 -13.21 16.89
N ASN A 341 3.71 -13.28 16.22
CA ASN A 341 4.29 -12.12 15.54
C ASN A 341 3.57 -11.86 14.22
N ILE A 342 3.28 -10.59 13.95
CA ILE A 342 2.70 -10.13 12.69
C ILE A 342 3.74 -10.23 11.57
N LEU A 343 3.49 -11.11 10.61
CA LEU A 343 4.29 -11.28 9.40
C LEU A 343 3.78 -10.41 8.24
N GLY A 344 2.52 -10.01 8.29
CA GLY A 344 1.85 -9.25 7.24
C GLY A 344 0.37 -9.07 7.53
N GLY A 345 -0.36 -8.60 6.54
CA GLY A 345 -1.80 -8.53 6.58
C GLY A 345 -2.41 -8.14 5.25
N ARG A 346 -3.73 -8.30 5.15
CA ARG A 346 -4.52 -8.00 3.95
C ARG A 346 -5.75 -7.17 4.31
N TRP A 347 -6.02 -6.16 3.48
CA TRP A 347 -7.22 -5.34 3.63
C TRP A 347 -8.47 -6.10 3.24
N LEU A 348 -9.55 -5.86 3.99
CA LEU A 348 -10.91 -6.28 3.66
C LEU A 348 -11.79 -5.09 3.26
N SER A 349 -11.52 -3.92 3.85
CA SER A 349 -12.11 -2.66 3.39
C SER A 349 -11.50 -2.24 2.05
N SER A 350 -12.34 -1.74 1.14
CA SER A 350 -11.90 -1.14 -0.12
C SER A 350 -11.10 0.15 0.11
N ASP A 351 -11.48 0.87 1.17
CA ASP A 351 -10.82 2.05 1.69
C ASP A 351 -9.66 1.63 2.61
N ARG A 352 -8.50 2.23 2.38
CA ARG A 352 -7.21 1.95 3.04
C ARG A 352 -6.26 3.11 2.73
N PRO A 353 -5.28 3.38 3.61
CA PRO A 353 -4.31 4.44 3.37
C PRO A 353 -3.32 4.07 2.26
N ASP A 354 -3.01 5.01 1.38
CA ASP A 354 -1.98 4.85 0.35
C ASP A 354 -0.59 4.85 0.95
N PHE A 355 -0.32 5.79 1.87
CA PHE A 355 0.94 5.90 2.57
C PHE A 355 0.80 6.53 3.96
N MET A 356 1.82 6.31 4.78
CA MET A 356 2.00 6.88 6.11
C MET A 356 3.41 7.44 6.21
N TRP A 357 3.58 8.52 6.96
CA TRP A 357 4.89 9.11 7.14
C TRP A 357 5.03 9.90 8.43
N THR A 358 6.27 10.12 8.85
CA THR A 358 6.63 10.99 9.97
C THR A 358 7.61 12.05 9.50
N GLN A 359 7.67 13.17 10.20
CA GLN A 359 8.66 14.20 9.98
C GLN A 359 9.30 14.61 11.31
N SER A 360 10.62 14.72 11.35
CA SER A 360 11.31 15.34 12.47
C SER A 360 10.97 16.83 12.55
N ARG A 361 10.99 17.39 13.77
CA ARG A 361 10.78 18.82 13.98
C ARG A 361 11.92 19.62 13.34
N ALA A 362 11.59 20.45 12.36
CA ALA A 362 12.55 21.35 11.73
C ALA A 362 12.96 22.48 12.69
N LYS A 363 14.24 22.86 12.64
CA LYS A 363 14.76 24.05 13.36
C LYS A 363 14.48 25.31 12.56
N PHE A 364 13.97 26.35 13.22
CA PHE A 364 13.81 27.67 12.62
C PHE A 364 15.16 28.18 12.12
N LYS A 365 15.24 28.56 10.84
CA LYS A 365 16.47 29.01 10.18
C LYS A 365 16.14 29.82 8.93
N LYS A 366 17.16 30.47 8.37
CA LYS A 366 17.06 31.28 7.14
C LYS A 366 15.96 32.35 7.29
N TYR A 367 15.15 32.55 6.25
CA TYR A 367 14.07 33.53 6.19
C TYR A 367 13.10 33.45 7.39
N PHE A 368 12.82 32.25 7.91
CA PHE A 368 11.90 32.05 9.05
C PHE A 368 12.60 32.02 10.41
N ALA A 369 13.88 32.38 10.52
CA ALA A 369 14.54 32.43 11.83
C ALA A 369 13.79 33.33 12.87
N PRO A 370 13.25 34.51 12.50
CA PRO A 370 12.48 35.35 13.43
C PRO A 370 11.17 34.70 13.93
N LEU A 371 10.64 33.70 13.22
CA LEU A 371 9.39 33.02 13.60
C LEU A 371 9.54 32.28 14.94
N GLU A 372 10.77 31.91 15.32
CA GLU A 372 11.02 31.24 16.60
C GLU A 372 10.60 32.09 17.81
N ASP A 373 10.93 33.39 17.80
CA ASP A 373 10.58 34.31 18.89
C ASP A 373 9.06 34.57 18.94
N LEU A 374 8.45 34.79 17.77
CA LEU A 374 7.00 34.93 17.65
C LEU A 374 6.27 33.69 18.16
N TYR A 375 6.70 32.50 17.74
CA TYR A 375 6.14 31.24 18.20
C TYR A 375 6.26 31.08 19.72
N LYS A 376 7.44 31.35 20.30
CA LYS A 376 7.62 31.30 21.77
C LYS A 376 6.72 32.29 22.50
N LYS A 377 6.51 33.50 21.96
CA LYS A 377 5.58 34.47 22.54
C LYS A 377 4.13 34.00 22.45
N SER A 378 3.73 33.41 21.33
CA SER A 378 2.36 32.92 21.09
C SER A 378 1.96 31.73 21.96
N THR A 379 2.92 31.01 22.53
CA THR A 379 2.68 29.82 23.37
C THR A 379 2.82 30.10 24.87
N LYS A 380 3.51 31.18 25.28
CA LYS A 380 3.76 31.52 26.69
C LYS A 380 2.51 31.61 27.57
N HIS A 381 1.39 32.11 27.04
CA HIS A 381 0.15 32.30 27.81
C HIS A 381 -0.68 31.01 27.96
N LEU A 382 -0.36 29.95 27.21
CA LEU A 382 -1.06 28.67 27.27
C LEU A 382 -0.49 27.74 28.37
N ASN A 383 0.69 28.06 28.90
CA ASN A 383 1.32 27.33 30.01
C ASN A 383 0.69 27.63 31.39
N SER A 384 -0.20 28.62 31.52
CA SER A 384 -0.84 28.97 32.81
C SER A 384 -2.23 28.35 33.03
N LEU A 385 -2.77 27.63 32.05
CA LEU A 385 -4.02 26.88 32.20
C LEU A 385 -3.73 25.42 31.92
N THR A 386 -3.50 24.66 33.00
CA THR A 386 -3.50 23.20 33.09
C THR A 386 -4.06 22.51 31.85
N TRP A 387 -3.18 22.17 30.91
CA TRP A 387 -3.48 21.46 29.69
C TRP A 387 -3.67 19.96 30.00
N ILE A 388 -4.58 19.63 30.91
CA ILE A 388 -4.98 18.26 31.26
C ILE A 388 -6.48 18.23 31.59
N ARG A 389 -7.29 17.59 30.73
CA ARG A 389 -8.21 16.47 31.09
C ARG A 389 -9.14 16.04 29.95
N THR A 390 -8.81 14.86 29.41
CA THR A 390 -9.71 13.70 29.25
C THR A 390 -10.67 13.68 28.03
N VAL A 391 -10.17 13.17 26.90
CA VAL A 391 -10.99 12.67 25.77
C VAL A 391 -11.82 11.42 26.10
N ASN A 392 -11.62 10.75 27.25
CA ASN A 392 -12.54 9.68 27.69
C ASN A 392 -14.00 10.16 27.74
N LYS A 393 -14.24 11.48 27.90
CA LYS A 393 -15.57 12.07 27.78
C LYS A 393 -16.07 12.13 26.33
N VAL A 394 -15.23 12.51 25.35
CA VAL A 394 -15.59 12.69 23.93
C VAL A 394 -15.76 11.34 23.21
N MET A 395 -14.88 10.36 23.47
CA MET A 395 -15.02 8.98 22.99
C MET A 395 -16.37 8.38 23.45
N GLY A 396 -16.74 8.60 24.71
CA GLY A 396 -18.05 8.19 25.27
C GLY A 396 -19.25 9.04 24.80
N LEU A 397 -19.05 10.34 24.51
CA LEU A 397 -20.10 11.27 24.06
C LEU A 397 -20.44 11.11 22.58
N LYS A 398 -19.45 10.92 21.68
CA LYS A 398 -19.71 10.64 20.25
C LYS A 398 -20.41 9.30 20.07
N GLU A 399 -20.09 8.28 20.88
CA GLU A 399 -20.82 7.00 20.86
C GLU A 399 -22.28 7.14 21.36
N LYS A 400 -22.53 8.02 22.35
CA LYS A 400 -23.88 8.36 22.84
C LYS A 400 -24.67 9.21 21.84
N LEU A 401 -24.05 10.20 21.21
CA LEU A 401 -24.65 11.10 20.21
C LEU A 401 -24.95 10.38 18.89
N LYS A 402 -24.08 9.47 18.45
CA LYS A 402 -24.33 8.60 17.28
C LYS A 402 -25.52 7.69 17.55
N LYS A 403 -25.59 7.06 18.74
CA LYS A 403 -26.76 6.28 19.18
C LYS A 403 -28.04 7.13 19.28
N ALA A 404 -27.94 8.38 19.74
CA ALA A 404 -29.07 9.30 19.83
C ALA A 404 -29.59 9.76 18.46
N ARG A 405 -28.71 10.07 17.49
CA ARG A 405 -29.08 10.42 16.10
C ARG A 405 -29.70 9.25 15.35
N THR A 406 -29.20 8.02 15.54
CA THR A 406 -29.84 6.81 14.97
C THR A 406 -31.21 6.55 15.61
N ALA A 407 -31.36 6.80 16.92
CA ALA A 407 -32.65 6.72 17.61
C ALA A 407 -33.64 7.82 17.18
N LEU A 408 -33.18 9.02 16.84
CA LEU A 408 -34.02 10.10 16.28
C LEU A 408 -34.51 9.79 14.86
N LYS A 409 -33.65 9.23 14.00
CA LYS A 409 -34.07 8.75 12.66
C LYS A 409 -35.07 7.61 12.76
N PHE A 410 -34.94 6.73 13.76
CA PHE A 410 -35.92 5.68 14.05
C PHE A 410 -37.24 6.23 14.62
N ARG A 411 -37.21 7.35 15.36
CA ARG A 411 -38.42 8.01 15.88
C ARG A 411 -39.29 8.62 14.79
N HIS A 412 -38.70 9.03 13.66
CA HIS A 412 -39.46 9.52 12.51
C HIS A 412 -40.09 8.38 11.68
N LEU A 413 -39.65 7.13 11.89
CA LEU A 413 -40.15 5.93 11.21
C LEU A 413 -41.11 5.08 12.07
N ILE A 414 -41.35 5.46 13.32
CA ILE A 414 -42.33 4.83 14.22
C ILE A 414 -43.31 5.92 14.67
N GLY A 415 -43.97 6.52 13.68
CA GLY A 415 -45.19 7.29 13.87
C GLY A 415 -46.37 6.44 13.48
N GLN A 416 -46.69 5.41 14.28
CA GLN A 416 -48.05 4.87 14.45
C GLN A 416 -48.10 3.84 15.61
N ASN A 417 -48.97 4.14 16.58
CA ASN A 417 -49.62 3.27 17.58
C ASN A 417 -48.84 2.72 18.80
N VAL A 418 -48.77 3.58 19.85
CA VAL A 418 -49.48 3.47 21.14
C VAL A 418 -49.55 2.09 21.85
N ARG A 419 -48.75 1.92 22.92
CA ARG A 419 -49.14 1.69 24.35
C ARG A 419 -47.95 1.14 25.16
N ILE A 420 -47.18 2.04 25.75
CA ILE A 420 -46.19 1.74 26.78
C ILE A 420 -46.88 1.93 28.13
N ASN A 421 -47.18 0.83 28.85
CA ASN A 421 -47.35 0.88 30.31
C ASN A 421 -47.22 -0.49 31.00
N LYS A 422 -46.23 -1.31 30.61
CA LYS A 422 -45.87 -2.52 31.36
C LYS A 422 -44.36 -2.83 31.41
N PHE A 423 -43.52 -1.88 31.00
CA PHE A 423 -42.07 -2.09 30.83
C PHE A 423 -41.22 -1.67 32.05
N VAL A 424 -41.81 -0.98 33.03
CA VAL A 424 -41.04 -0.41 34.16
C VAL A 424 -40.70 -1.43 35.25
N ASN A 425 -41.40 -2.57 35.35
CA ASN A 425 -41.20 -3.51 36.45
C ASN A 425 -40.38 -4.78 36.13
N ALA A 426 -39.80 -4.91 34.94
CA ALA A 426 -39.01 -6.09 34.55
C ALA A 426 -37.48 -5.88 34.58
N ILE A 427 -36.99 -4.78 35.17
CA ILE A 427 -35.55 -4.52 35.33
C ILE A 427 -35.07 -5.09 36.68
N LYS A 428 -35.10 -6.42 36.83
CA LYS A 428 -34.35 -7.15 37.88
C LYS A 428 -33.57 -8.31 37.26
N SER A 429 -32.42 -7.97 36.65
CA SER A 429 -31.13 -8.68 36.80
C SER A 429 -30.15 -8.21 35.70
N LYS A 430 -29.28 -7.26 36.05
CA LYS A 430 -28.23 -6.68 35.18
C LYS A 430 -27.29 -7.72 34.55
N ARG A 431 -27.25 -8.96 35.09
CA ARG A 431 -26.39 -10.06 34.63
C ARG A 431 -26.91 -10.77 33.37
N ARG A 432 -28.25 -10.91 33.20
CA ARG A 432 -28.87 -11.49 31.99
C ARG A 432 -28.86 -10.51 30.81
N LEU A 433 -29.06 -9.21 31.08
CA LEU A 433 -28.97 -8.13 30.08
C LEU A 433 -27.57 -7.97 29.46
N ARG A 434 -26.50 -8.17 30.24
CA ARG A 434 -25.11 -8.22 29.71
C ARG A 434 -24.89 -9.43 28.82
N LYS A 435 -25.34 -10.63 29.21
CA LYS A 435 -25.28 -11.84 28.36
C LYS A 435 -26.09 -11.68 27.08
N LEU A 436 -27.30 -11.14 27.15
CA LEU A 436 -28.18 -10.91 25.98
C LEU A 436 -27.66 -9.82 25.04
N LYS A 437 -27.08 -8.71 25.55
CA LYS A 437 -26.38 -7.71 24.70
C LYS A 437 -25.14 -8.27 24.01
N ASN A 438 -24.41 -9.17 24.68
CA ASN A 438 -23.27 -9.83 24.08
C ASN A 438 -23.71 -10.81 22.99
N TYR A 439 -24.80 -11.56 23.21
CA TYR A 439 -25.42 -12.43 22.20
C TYR A 439 -26.04 -11.64 21.03
N SER A 440 -26.68 -10.49 21.27
CA SER A 440 -27.25 -9.67 20.19
C SER A 440 -26.16 -9.03 19.33
N LYS A 441 -25.06 -8.53 19.93
CA LYS A 441 -23.87 -8.09 19.19
C LYS A 441 -23.21 -9.25 18.43
N LYS A 442 -23.14 -10.44 19.04
CA LYS A 442 -22.62 -11.66 18.40
C LYS A 442 -23.48 -12.05 17.20
N LEU A 443 -24.80 -11.98 17.31
CA LEU A 443 -25.75 -12.24 16.23
C LEU A 443 -25.71 -11.17 15.14
N GLU A 444 -25.49 -9.90 15.47
CA GLU A 444 -25.37 -8.80 14.50
C GLU A 444 -24.06 -8.88 13.70
N VAL A 445 -22.93 -9.20 14.36
CA VAL A 445 -21.64 -9.47 13.69
C VAL A 445 -21.73 -10.74 12.85
N VAL A 446 -22.33 -11.82 13.37
CA VAL A 446 -22.55 -13.06 12.60
C VAL A 446 -23.51 -12.85 11.44
N ALA A 447 -24.56 -12.03 11.59
CA ALA A 447 -25.49 -11.70 10.50
C ALA A 447 -24.81 -10.85 9.41
N LYS A 448 -23.98 -9.87 9.79
CA LYS A 448 -23.15 -9.11 8.85
C LYS A 448 -22.09 -9.98 8.18
N PHE A 449 -21.43 -10.86 8.93
CA PHE A 449 -20.46 -11.82 8.39
C PHE A 449 -21.15 -12.81 7.44
N LYS A 450 -22.35 -13.31 7.77
CA LYS A 450 -23.18 -14.12 6.86
C LYS A 450 -23.53 -13.35 5.59
N ASN A 451 -23.91 -12.07 5.70
CA ASN A 451 -24.19 -11.24 4.53
C ASN A 451 -22.94 -10.97 3.69
N MET A 452 -21.78 -10.72 4.31
CA MET A 452 -20.50 -10.58 3.61
C MET A 452 -20.05 -11.89 2.96
N THR A 453 -20.22 -13.03 3.63
CA THR A 453 -19.93 -14.34 3.01
C THR A 453 -20.88 -14.67 1.87
N LYS A 454 -22.08 -14.06 1.85
CA LYS A 454 -23.04 -14.14 0.75
C LYS A 454 -22.62 -13.23 -0.41
N ILE A 455 -22.20 -12.00 -0.13
CA ILE A 455 -21.66 -11.06 -1.13
C ILE A 455 -20.38 -11.63 -1.75
N GLN A 456 -19.42 -12.09 -0.94
CA GLN A 456 -18.19 -12.73 -1.41
C GLN A 456 -18.45 -14.07 -2.13
N ALA A 457 -19.49 -14.83 -1.75
CA ALA A 457 -19.90 -16.01 -2.51
C ALA A 457 -20.49 -15.62 -3.88
N GLN A 458 -21.30 -14.57 -3.93
CA GLN A 458 -21.88 -14.08 -5.17
C GLN A 458 -20.79 -13.52 -6.08
N LEU A 459 -19.89 -12.70 -5.54
CA LEU A 459 -18.73 -12.14 -6.23
C LEU A 459 -17.82 -13.25 -6.78
N GLY A 460 -17.52 -14.26 -5.95
CA GLY A 460 -16.76 -15.42 -6.40
C GLY A 460 -17.45 -16.22 -7.50
N LYS A 461 -18.78 -16.34 -7.48
CA LYS A 461 -19.54 -17.05 -8.52
C LYS A 461 -19.48 -16.28 -9.84
N SER A 462 -19.77 -14.98 -9.81
CA SER A 462 -19.66 -14.09 -10.96
C SER A 462 -18.25 -14.11 -11.54
N PHE A 463 -17.23 -14.15 -10.69
CA PHE A 463 -15.83 -14.23 -11.12
C PHE A 463 -15.52 -15.53 -11.86
N VAL A 464 -15.94 -16.68 -11.33
CA VAL A 464 -15.76 -17.97 -12.02
C VAL A 464 -16.45 -17.94 -13.39
N GLU A 465 -17.69 -17.46 -13.47
CA GLU A 465 -18.46 -17.36 -14.72
C GLU A 465 -17.78 -16.43 -15.74
N ALA A 466 -17.27 -15.28 -15.30
CA ALA A 466 -16.54 -14.34 -16.15
C ALA A 466 -15.26 -14.96 -16.73
N VAL A 467 -14.50 -15.71 -15.91
CA VAL A 467 -13.31 -16.46 -16.36
C VAL A 467 -13.68 -17.54 -17.38
N GLU A 468 -14.76 -18.27 -17.14
CA GLU A 468 -15.23 -19.33 -18.03
C GLU A 468 -15.65 -18.78 -19.40
N ARG A 469 -16.39 -17.67 -19.42
CA ARG A 469 -16.73 -16.92 -20.65
C ARG A 469 -15.51 -16.29 -21.30
N GLY A 470 -14.55 -15.80 -20.50
CA GLY A 470 -13.36 -15.09 -20.99
C GLY A 470 -13.61 -13.61 -21.22
N ASP A 471 -14.51 -13.05 -20.41
CA ASP A 471 -14.81 -11.64 -20.43
C ASP A 471 -13.69 -10.89 -19.68
N ASN A 472 -12.67 -10.47 -20.43
CA ASN A 472 -11.46 -9.85 -19.86
C ASN A 472 -11.79 -8.60 -19.03
N THR A 473 -12.77 -7.80 -19.44
CA THR A 473 -13.19 -6.58 -18.75
C THR A 473 -13.89 -6.91 -17.44
N GLU A 474 -14.83 -7.85 -17.46
CA GLU A 474 -15.55 -8.29 -16.26
C GLU A 474 -14.63 -9.00 -15.27
N ILE A 475 -13.70 -9.84 -15.75
CA ILE A 475 -12.65 -10.48 -14.94
C ILE A 475 -11.85 -9.43 -14.17
N ILE A 476 -11.37 -8.39 -14.84
CA ILE A 476 -10.59 -7.32 -14.21
C ILE A 476 -11.43 -6.55 -13.19
N SER A 477 -12.66 -6.16 -13.54
CA SER A 477 -13.57 -5.46 -12.62
C SER A 477 -13.78 -6.24 -11.33
N LEU A 478 -14.07 -7.54 -11.45
CA LEU A 478 -14.33 -8.41 -10.31
C LEU A 478 -13.09 -8.62 -9.43
N ILE A 479 -11.88 -8.69 -10.01
CA ILE A 479 -10.63 -8.73 -9.23
C ILE A 479 -10.47 -7.46 -8.41
N ILE A 480 -10.75 -6.30 -9.00
CA ILE A 480 -10.66 -4.99 -8.32
C ILE A 480 -11.70 -4.87 -7.19
N GLU A 481 -12.88 -5.43 -7.39
CA GLU A 481 -13.94 -5.53 -6.38
C GLU A 481 -13.61 -6.53 -5.26
N GLY A 482 -12.47 -7.23 -5.35
CA GLY A 482 -11.95 -8.12 -4.31
C GLY A 482 -12.42 -9.57 -4.45
N ALA A 483 -12.66 -10.03 -5.68
CA ALA A 483 -12.90 -11.45 -5.94
C ALA A 483 -11.68 -12.31 -5.57
N ASP A 484 -11.92 -13.44 -4.92
CA ASP A 484 -10.86 -14.42 -4.63
C ASP A 484 -10.44 -15.14 -5.93
N VAL A 485 -9.27 -14.78 -6.45
CA VAL A 485 -8.71 -15.37 -7.69
C VAL A 485 -8.36 -16.86 -7.57
N ASN A 486 -8.30 -17.39 -6.36
CA ASN A 486 -8.07 -18.82 -6.10
C ASN A 486 -9.37 -19.60 -5.87
N ALA A 487 -10.51 -18.91 -5.72
CA ALA A 487 -11.89 -19.41 -5.66
C ALA A 487 -12.10 -20.78 -4.97
N LYS A 488 -11.43 -21.00 -3.83
CA LYS A 488 -11.40 -22.32 -3.14
C LYS A 488 -12.79 -22.84 -2.75
N LYS A 489 -13.73 -21.92 -2.50
CA LYS A 489 -15.10 -22.22 -2.05
C LYS A 489 -15.95 -22.97 -3.09
N PHE A 490 -15.54 -22.99 -4.35
CA PHE A 490 -16.28 -23.64 -5.44
C PHE A 490 -15.85 -25.07 -5.71
N ASN A 491 -15.05 -25.69 -4.82
CA ASN A 491 -14.49 -27.03 -4.99
C ASN A 491 -13.74 -27.21 -6.33
N LEU A 492 -13.22 -26.11 -6.88
CA LEU A 492 -12.43 -26.15 -8.10
C LEU A 492 -11.05 -26.73 -7.80
N PRO A 493 -10.46 -27.49 -8.75
CA PRO A 493 -9.07 -27.92 -8.63
C PRO A 493 -8.14 -26.72 -8.43
N LYS A 494 -7.09 -26.89 -7.62
CA LYS A 494 -6.08 -25.86 -7.38
C LYS A 494 -5.52 -25.36 -8.73
N GLY A 495 -5.52 -24.04 -8.93
CA GLY A 495 -5.03 -23.41 -10.16
C GLY A 495 -5.98 -23.52 -11.37
N TYR A 496 -7.22 -24.04 -11.23
CA TYR A 496 -8.18 -24.17 -12.33
C TYR A 496 -8.41 -22.85 -13.09
N LEU A 497 -8.74 -21.77 -12.36
CA LEU A 497 -9.03 -20.47 -12.97
C LEU A 497 -7.79 -19.88 -13.66
N LEU A 498 -6.64 -19.94 -12.98
CA LEU A 498 -5.36 -19.52 -13.56
C LEU A 498 -5.04 -20.31 -14.84
N ASN A 499 -5.22 -21.62 -14.83
CA ASN A 499 -5.01 -22.47 -16.01
C ASN A 499 -5.99 -22.15 -17.14
N LYS A 500 -7.22 -21.74 -16.84
CA LYS A 500 -8.23 -21.33 -17.83
C LYS A 500 -7.80 -20.05 -18.53
N VAL A 501 -7.34 -19.03 -17.78
CA VAL A 501 -6.89 -17.77 -18.37
C VAL A 501 -5.58 -17.94 -19.15
N ILE A 502 -4.66 -18.81 -18.69
CA ILE A 502 -3.45 -19.17 -19.45
C ILE A 502 -3.80 -19.79 -20.81
N LYS A 503 -4.76 -20.73 -20.85
CA LYS A 503 -5.20 -21.36 -22.11
C LYS A 503 -5.78 -20.37 -23.11
N LYS A 504 -6.42 -19.30 -22.63
CA LYS A 504 -6.96 -18.25 -23.49
C LYS A 504 -5.88 -17.31 -24.02
N GLY A 505 -4.66 -17.36 -23.48
CA GLY A 505 -3.49 -16.66 -24.01
C GLY A 505 -3.41 -15.18 -23.70
N ASN A 506 -4.32 -14.62 -22.87
CA ASN A 506 -4.28 -13.20 -22.53
C ASN A 506 -3.27 -12.93 -21.41
N ARG A 507 -2.07 -12.48 -21.80
CA ARG A 507 -0.97 -12.14 -20.88
C ARG A 507 -1.36 -11.10 -19.83
N SER A 508 -2.17 -10.10 -20.17
CA SER A 508 -2.58 -9.02 -19.27
C SER A 508 -3.50 -9.56 -18.16
N ILE A 509 -4.43 -10.45 -18.51
CA ILE A 509 -5.28 -11.13 -17.53
C ILE A 509 -4.46 -12.05 -16.63
N VAL A 510 -3.50 -12.78 -17.20
CA VAL A 510 -2.59 -13.59 -16.37
C VAL A 510 -1.81 -12.70 -15.39
N LEU A 511 -1.32 -11.54 -15.83
CA LEU A 511 -0.64 -10.59 -14.94
C LEU A 511 -1.56 -10.08 -13.83
N ALA A 512 -2.81 -9.74 -14.14
CA ALA A 512 -3.78 -9.33 -13.14
C ALA A 512 -4.05 -10.43 -12.10
N PHE A 513 -4.12 -11.70 -12.52
CA PHE A 513 -4.22 -12.84 -11.60
C PHE A 513 -2.99 -12.99 -10.71
N ILE A 514 -1.79 -12.89 -11.29
CA ILE A 514 -0.52 -12.97 -10.55
C ILE A 514 -0.49 -11.88 -9.48
N ASN A 515 -0.78 -10.64 -9.87
CA ASN A 515 -0.79 -9.49 -8.97
C ASN A 515 -1.87 -9.61 -7.89
N ALA A 516 -3.01 -10.24 -8.19
CA ALA A 516 -4.07 -10.52 -7.23
C ALA A 516 -3.77 -11.69 -6.27
N GLY A 517 -2.55 -12.24 -6.28
CA GLY A 517 -2.16 -13.33 -5.38
C GLY A 517 -2.63 -14.71 -5.84
N ALA A 518 -2.80 -14.94 -7.14
CA ALA A 518 -3.06 -16.28 -7.65
C ALA A 518 -1.92 -17.23 -7.31
N SER A 519 -2.26 -18.45 -6.90
CA SER A 519 -1.29 -19.52 -6.66
C SER A 519 -0.56 -19.88 -7.97
N LEU A 520 0.72 -19.51 -8.07
CA LEU A 520 1.54 -19.69 -9.28
C LEU A 520 2.00 -21.13 -9.52
N GLU A 521 1.75 -22.04 -8.58
CA GLU A 521 2.29 -23.40 -8.57
C GLU A 521 2.08 -24.15 -9.88
N THR A 522 0.88 -24.09 -10.47
CA THR A 522 0.58 -24.77 -11.74
C THR A 522 0.87 -23.90 -12.97
N GLY A 523 1.01 -22.59 -12.79
CA GLY A 523 0.98 -21.61 -13.87
C GLY A 523 2.12 -21.75 -14.87
N LEU A 524 3.35 -21.88 -14.36
CA LEU A 524 4.55 -21.99 -15.20
C LEU A 524 4.55 -23.28 -16.05
N VAL A 525 4.22 -24.42 -15.43
CA VAL A 525 4.12 -25.70 -16.15
C VAL A 525 3.05 -25.60 -17.23
N ARG A 526 1.89 -25.03 -16.89
CA ARG A 526 0.77 -24.90 -17.83
C ARG A 526 1.06 -23.98 -19.00
N SER A 527 1.73 -22.85 -18.77
CA SER A 527 2.06 -21.90 -19.83
C SER A 527 3.04 -22.50 -20.85
N ILE A 528 3.97 -23.33 -20.39
CA ILE A 528 4.90 -24.05 -21.27
C ILE A 528 4.15 -25.12 -22.10
N GLU A 529 3.22 -25.87 -21.49
CA GLU A 529 2.44 -26.90 -22.19
C GLU A 529 1.59 -26.33 -23.34
N VAL A 530 1.00 -25.15 -23.15
CA VAL A 530 0.19 -24.48 -24.19
C VAL A 530 1.03 -23.63 -25.15
N GLY A 531 2.34 -23.56 -24.93
CA GLY A 531 3.28 -22.80 -25.76
C GLY A 531 3.24 -21.28 -25.60
N ALA A 532 2.67 -20.79 -24.50
CA ALA A 532 2.62 -19.37 -24.17
C ALA A 532 3.95 -18.89 -23.57
N TYR A 533 4.90 -18.58 -24.45
CA TYR A 533 6.28 -18.23 -24.11
C TYR A 533 6.36 -16.96 -23.24
N ASP A 534 5.68 -15.90 -23.64
CA ASP A 534 5.59 -14.61 -22.96
C ASP A 534 4.98 -14.71 -21.54
N ILE A 535 3.96 -15.54 -21.39
CA ILE A 535 3.34 -15.87 -20.10
C ILE A 535 4.30 -16.70 -19.24
N SER A 536 5.07 -17.61 -19.83
CA SER A 536 6.08 -18.41 -19.10
C SER A 536 7.19 -17.52 -18.52
N GLU A 537 7.64 -16.52 -19.28
CA GLU A 537 8.58 -15.53 -18.77
C GLU A 537 7.99 -14.71 -17.62
N LEU A 538 6.70 -14.37 -17.71
CA LEU A 538 5.99 -13.63 -16.68
C LEU A 538 5.98 -14.40 -15.35
N PHE A 539 5.65 -15.69 -15.37
CA PHE A 539 5.70 -16.54 -14.17
C PHE A 539 7.11 -16.66 -13.59
N LEU A 540 8.14 -16.81 -14.43
CA LEU A 540 9.53 -16.86 -13.98
C LEU A 540 9.98 -15.54 -13.34
N LYS A 541 9.51 -14.39 -13.83
CA LYS A 541 9.79 -13.07 -13.24
C LYS A 541 9.17 -12.94 -11.85
N HIS A 542 7.95 -13.46 -11.66
CA HIS A 542 7.19 -13.36 -10.41
C HIS A 542 7.41 -14.55 -9.46
N GLY A 543 8.54 -15.24 -9.57
CA GLY A 543 8.97 -16.23 -8.58
C GLY A 543 8.15 -17.53 -8.54
N ALA A 544 7.51 -17.93 -9.65
CA ALA A 544 6.79 -19.20 -9.71
C ALA A 544 7.67 -20.38 -9.28
N GLY A 545 7.12 -21.25 -8.42
CA GLY A 545 7.79 -22.45 -7.96
C GLY A 545 8.15 -23.39 -9.12
N LEU A 546 9.36 -23.94 -9.10
CA LEU A 546 9.89 -24.73 -10.23
C LEU A 546 9.70 -26.24 -10.06
N VAL A 547 9.32 -26.69 -8.85
CA VAL A 547 9.23 -28.11 -8.45
C VAL A 547 7.89 -28.78 -8.82
N TYR A 548 6.88 -28.00 -9.21
CA TYR A 548 5.58 -28.55 -9.58
C TYR A 548 5.71 -29.48 -10.80
N LYS A 549 4.95 -30.57 -10.79
CA LYS A 549 4.93 -31.60 -11.85
C LYS A 549 3.52 -31.77 -12.40
N ASN A 550 3.40 -31.91 -13.72
CA ASN A 550 2.14 -32.29 -14.36
C ASN A 550 1.80 -33.77 -14.12
N GLU A 551 0.71 -34.24 -14.71
CA GLU A 551 0.25 -35.63 -14.58
C GLU A 551 1.25 -36.67 -15.09
N ASN A 552 2.16 -36.30 -16.00
CA ASN A 552 3.25 -37.15 -16.50
C ASN A 552 4.47 -37.15 -15.56
N GLY A 553 4.44 -36.39 -14.46
CA GLY A 553 5.58 -36.20 -13.58
C GLY A 553 6.62 -35.22 -14.15
N GLU A 554 6.26 -34.40 -15.14
CA GLU A 554 7.17 -33.47 -15.79
C GLU A 554 7.13 -32.10 -15.12
N ASN A 555 8.30 -31.59 -14.74
CA ASN A 555 8.46 -30.25 -14.21
C ASN A 555 8.68 -29.21 -15.35
N ALA A 556 8.76 -27.93 -15.00
CA ALA A 556 8.95 -26.85 -15.97
C ALA A 556 10.23 -27.01 -16.82
N LEU A 557 11.32 -27.52 -16.24
CA LEU A 557 12.57 -27.75 -16.98
C LEU A 557 12.41 -28.85 -18.04
N MET A 558 11.75 -29.95 -17.67
CA MET A 558 11.48 -31.08 -18.56
C MET A 558 10.61 -30.65 -19.74
N LEU A 559 9.52 -29.93 -19.47
CA LEU A 559 8.61 -29.44 -20.49
C LEU A 559 9.31 -28.43 -21.42
N ALA A 560 10.04 -27.45 -20.85
CA ALA A 560 10.77 -26.48 -21.66
C ALA A 560 11.83 -27.15 -22.55
N ALA A 561 12.50 -28.18 -22.04
CA ALA A 561 13.44 -28.99 -22.81
C ALA A 561 12.74 -29.78 -23.95
N THR A 562 11.59 -30.40 -23.68
CA THR A 562 10.76 -31.11 -24.67
C THR A 562 10.28 -30.18 -25.79
N MET A 563 9.83 -28.97 -25.42
CA MET A 563 9.30 -27.96 -26.35
C MET A 563 10.40 -27.22 -27.11
N GLY A 564 11.63 -27.21 -26.58
CA GLY A 564 12.77 -26.55 -27.20
C GLY A 564 12.94 -25.07 -26.82
N TYR A 565 12.34 -24.63 -25.71
CA TYR A 565 12.40 -23.23 -25.26
C TYR A 565 13.72 -22.90 -24.56
N SER A 566 14.78 -22.66 -25.35
CA SER A 566 16.16 -22.49 -24.86
C SER A 566 16.30 -21.36 -23.83
N SER A 567 15.67 -20.21 -24.05
CA SER A 567 15.68 -19.08 -23.12
C SER A 567 15.02 -19.41 -21.77
N ILE A 568 13.86 -20.09 -21.79
CA ILE A 568 13.18 -20.56 -20.57
C ILE A 568 14.05 -21.57 -19.82
N VAL A 569 14.67 -22.51 -20.53
CA VAL A 569 15.63 -23.47 -19.94
C VAL A 569 16.78 -22.73 -19.25
N GLY A 570 17.36 -21.72 -19.90
CA GLY A 570 18.42 -20.90 -19.32
C GLY A 570 18.01 -20.21 -18.02
N LYS A 571 16.82 -19.59 -18.01
CA LYS A 571 16.24 -18.92 -16.83
C LYS A 571 15.91 -19.89 -15.69
N ILE A 572 15.42 -21.10 -15.99
CA ILE A 572 15.14 -22.11 -14.95
C ILE A 572 16.44 -22.64 -14.32
N LEU A 573 17.46 -22.90 -15.14
CA LEU A 573 18.76 -23.42 -14.69
C LEU A 573 19.61 -22.39 -13.92
N SER A 574 19.34 -21.10 -14.07
CA SER A 574 19.98 -20.07 -13.23
C SER A 574 19.37 -20.01 -11.83
N LYS A 575 18.10 -20.41 -11.67
CA LYS A 575 17.34 -20.32 -10.42
C LYS A 575 17.23 -21.63 -9.63
N SER A 576 17.55 -22.78 -10.22
CA SER A 576 17.34 -24.09 -9.56
C SER A 576 18.31 -25.19 -10.00
N ASN A 577 18.34 -26.28 -9.22
CA ASN A 577 19.09 -27.50 -9.54
C ASN A 577 18.20 -28.71 -9.85
N LEU A 578 17.09 -28.51 -10.58
CA LEU A 578 16.13 -29.58 -10.96
C LEU A 578 16.65 -30.53 -12.05
N VAL A 579 17.93 -30.40 -12.40
CA VAL A 579 18.54 -30.97 -13.59
C VAL A 579 18.50 -32.51 -13.63
N ASN A 580 18.44 -33.16 -12.46
CA ASN A 580 18.50 -34.61 -12.31
C ASN A 580 17.15 -35.26 -11.96
N GLU A 581 16.07 -34.49 -11.91
CA GLU A 581 14.75 -35.09 -11.75
C GLU A 581 14.39 -35.96 -12.96
N ILE A 582 13.51 -36.93 -12.73
CA ILE A 582 12.94 -37.79 -13.76
C ILE A 582 11.40 -37.73 -13.73
N ASN A 583 10.78 -37.89 -14.90
CA ASN A 583 9.33 -38.02 -15.04
C ASN A 583 8.89 -39.48 -14.84
N LYS A 584 7.58 -39.77 -14.97
CA LYS A 584 7.02 -41.13 -14.80
C LYS A 584 7.52 -42.15 -15.82
N HIS A 585 8.14 -41.69 -16.91
CA HIS A 585 8.76 -42.53 -17.93
C HIS A 585 10.24 -42.80 -17.66
N GLY A 586 10.79 -42.35 -16.52
CA GLY A 586 12.22 -42.46 -16.21
C GLY A 586 13.10 -41.49 -16.99
N ARG A 587 12.52 -40.47 -17.63
CA ARG A 587 13.26 -39.53 -18.49
C ARG A 587 13.62 -38.26 -17.72
N ASN A 588 14.89 -37.87 -17.80
CA ASN A 588 15.35 -36.55 -17.37
C ASN A 588 15.24 -35.52 -18.50
N ALA A 589 15.50 -34.24 -18.18
CA ALA A 589 15.42 -33.14 -19.16
C ALA A 589 16.36 -33.32 -20.37
N LEU A 590 17.49 -34.04 -20.22
CA LEU A 590 18.41 -34.30 -21.34
C LEU A 590 17.82 -35.30 -22.34
N ILE A 591 17.19 -36.39 -21.86
CA ILE A 591 16.51 -37.35 -22.74
C ILE A 591 15.39 -36.63 -23.48
N LEU A 592 14.59 -35.84 -22.75
CA LEU A 592 13.47 -35.08 -23.31
C LEU A 592 13.89 -34.02 -24.33
N ALA A 593 15.00 -33.32 -24.15
CA ALA A 593 15.54 -32.38 -25.15
C ALA A 593 15.86 -33.04 -26.51
N ILE A 594 16.24 -34.32 -26.47
CA ILE A 594 16.63 -35.11 -27.65
C ILE A 594 15.40 -35.72 -28.31
N THR A 595 14.47 -36.27 -27.53
CA THR A 595 13.30 -36.99 -28.03
C THR A 595 12.07 -36.11 -28.24
N GLY A 596 12.06 -34.90 -27.70
CA GLY A 596 10.88 -34.03 -27.66
C GLY A 596 10.36 -33.68 -29.06
N MET A 597 9.04 -33.55 -29.19
CA MET A 597 8.35 -33.27 -30.46
C MET A 597 8.22 -31.76 -30.77
N GLY A 598 8.83 -30.88 -29.98
CA GLY A 598 8.72 -29.43 -30.17
C GLY A 598 9.15 -28.95 -31.56
N THR A 599 8.51 -27.89 -32.05
CA THR A 599 8.78 -27.25 -33.35
C THR A 599 10.19 -26.65 -33.47
N ALA A 600 10.94 -26.61 -32.37
CA ALA A 600 12.26 -26.00 -32.27
C ALA A 600 13.26 -26.52 -33.32
N PRO A 601 13.89 -25.60 -34.09
CA PRO A 601 14.89 -25.95 -35.07
C PRO A 601 16.13 -26.59 -34.41
N GLY A 602 16.91 -27.33 -35.19
CA GLY A 602 18.09 -28.06 -34.72
C GLY A 602 19.09 -27.27 -33.84
N PRO A 603 19.34 -25.96 -34.06
CA PRO A 603 20.23 -25.15 -33.24
C PRO A 603 19.77 -24.96 -31.78
N GLU A 604 18.49 -24.70 -31.53
CA GLU A 604 17.96 -24.46 -30.17
C GLU A 604 18.09 -25.71 -29.29
N ARG A 605 17.81 -26.88 -29.87
CA ARG A 605 18.02 -28.17 -29.18
C ARG A 605 19.48 -28.41 -28.82
N VAL A 606 20.42 -28.05 -29.70
CA VAL A 606 21.85 -28.14 -29.43
C VAL A 606 22.23 -27.21 -28.27
N GLU A 607 21.64 -26.02 -28.20
CA GLU A 607 21.86 -25.06 -27.12
C GLU A 607 21.32 -25.56 -25.79
N ILE A 608 20.10 -26.10 -25.73
CA ILE A 608 19.52 -26.72 -24.54
C ILE A 608 20.41 -27.85 -24.03
N VAL A 609 20.86 -28.74 -24.91
CA VAL A 609 21.79 -29.82 -24.53
C VAL A 609 23.08 -29.24 -23.95
N LYS A 610 23.65 -28.18 -24.53
CA LYS A 610 24.84 -27.53 -23.95
C LYS A 610 24.57 -26.95 -22.56
N MET A 611 23.43 -26.31 -22.35
CA MET A 611 23.05 -25.73 -21.05
C MET A 611 22.89 -26.82 -19.98
N LEU A 612 22.16 -27.89 -20.29
CA LEU A 612 21.97 -29.02 -19.37
C LEU A 612 23.30 -29.71 -19.03
N LEU A 613 24.17 -29.95 -20.02
CA LEU A 613 25.48 -30.56 -19.80
C LEU A 613 26.42 -29.71 -18.93
N LYS A 614 26.21 -28.38 -18.84
CA LYS A 614 26.97 -27.51 -17.93
C LYS A 614 26.53 -27.65 -16.47
N LYS A 615 25.33 -28.16 -16.20
CA LYS A 615 24.69 -28.20 -14.87
C LYS A 615 24.78 -29.58 -14.19
N ASN A 616 25.83 -30.36 -14.46
CA ASN A 616 26.06 -31.70 -13.85
C ASN A 616 24.86 -32.66 -13.98
N ILE A 617 24.17 -32.64 -15.13
CA ILE A 617 23.10 -33.59 -15.41
C ILE A 617 23.62 -35.03 -15.45
N ASP A 618 22.85 -35.97 -14.90
CA ASP A 618 23.15 -37.39 -14.94
C ASP A 618 23.04 -37.92 -16.37
N LEU A 619 24.18 -38.39 -16.89
CA LEU A 619 24.31 -38.95 -18.24
C LEU A 619 24.08 -40.46 -18.27
N SER A 620 23.90 -41.08 -17.09
CA SER A 620 23.66 -42.51 -16.92
C SER A 620 22.19 -42.86 -16.81
N THR A 621 21.31 -41.87 -16.58
CA THR A 621 19.85 -42.05 -16.55
C THR A 621 19.36 -42.86 -17.74
N ARG A 622 18.55 -43.88 -17.44
CA ARG A 622 17.85 -44.73 -18.41
C ARG A 622 16.36 -44.63 -18.18
N ASP A 623 15.62 -44.51 -19.26
CA ASP A 623 14.17 -44.47 -19.21
C ASP A 623 13.57 -45.89 -19.07
N ASN A 624 12.24 -45.98 -19.02
CA ASN A 624 11.55 -47.27 -18.83
C ASN A 624 11.76 -48.25 -20.01
N PHE A 625 12.30 -47.80 -21.15
CA PHE A 625 12.74 -48.65 -22.27
C PHE A 625 14.23 -49.02 -22.20
N ASN A 626 14.85 -48.75 -21.04
CA ASN A 626 16.27 -48.92 -20.78
C ASN A 626 17.16 -48.06 -21.72
N GLN A 627 16.61 -47.00 -22.32
CA GLN A 627 17.33 -46.13 -23.26
C GLN A 627 17.92 -44.92 -22.53
N SER A 628 19.19 -44.61 -22.80
CA SER A 628 19.83 -43.39 -22.30
C SER A 628 19.84 -42.28 -23.35
N ALA A 629 20.20 -41.05 -22.95
CA ALA A 629 20.30 -39.91 -23.86
C ALA A 629 21.21 -40.15 -25.08
N ILE A 630 22.29 -40.96 -24.92
CA ILE A 630 23.18 -41.29 -26.05
C ILE A 630 22.57 -42.32 -27.00
N ASP A 631 21.72 -43.21 -26.50
CA ASP A 631 21.07 -44.25 -27.29
C ASP A 631 20.03 -43.60 -28.21
N TYR A 632 19.22 -42.68 -27.66
CA TYR A 632 18.34 -41.82 -28.46
C TYR A 632 19.11 -40.97 -29.47
N ALA A 633 20.20 -40.30 -29.08
CA ALA A 633 21.01 -39.52 -30.02
C ALA A 633 21.64 -40.36 -31.15
N ALA A 634 21.73 -41.70 -30.99
CA ALA A 634 22.26 -42.62 -31.99
C ALA A 634 21.18 -43.24 -32.89
N SER A 635 19.93 -43.38 -32.42
CA SER A 635 18.84 -44.02 -33.17
C SER A 635 18.28 -43.17 -34.31
N PHE A 636 18.45 -41.84 -34.30
CA PHE A 636 18.02 -40.92 -35.37
C PHE A 636 18.86 -40.97 -36.66
N ARG A 637 19.47 -42.13 -36.97
CA ARG A 637 20.47 -42.36 -38.03
C ARG A 637 20.00 -42.04 -39.46
N ARG A 638 18.69 -41.82 -39.67
CA ARG A 638 18.05 -41.52 -40.97
C ARG A 638 17.51 -40.08 -41.12
N SER A 639 17.70 -39.18 -40.16
CA SER A 639 17.22 -37.79 -40.28
C SER A 639 18.32 -36.87 -40.85
N PRO A 640 18.07 -36.06 -41.91
CA PRO A 640 19.07 -35.18 -42.55
C PRO A 640 19.62 -34.03 -41.68
N LYS A 641 19.21 -33.93 -40.41
CA LYS A 641 19.48 -32.76 -39.56
C LYS A 641 20.84 -32.89 -38.84
N ASN A 642 21.83 -32.10 -39.25
CA ASN A 642 23.18 -31.94 -38.68
C ASN A 642 23.23 -31.78 -37.14
N SER A 643 22.13 -31.41 -36.49
CA SER A 643 22.02 -31.22 -35.04
C SER A 643 22.20 -32.51 -34.22
N HIS A 644 21.68 -33.66 -34.65
CA HIS A 644 21.77 -34.91 -33.88
C HIS A 644 23.21 -35.45 -33.79
N LYS A 645 23.96 -35.36 -34.90
CA LYS A 645 25.40 -35.69 -34.92
C LYS A 645 26.19 -34.81 -33.94
N LYS A 646 25.85 -33.52 -33.86
CA LYS A 646 26.44 -32.55 -32.93
C LYS A 646 26.08 -32.86 -31.47
N ILE A 647 24.81 -33.17 -31.17
CA ILE A 647 24.33 -33.58 -29.84
C ILE A 647 25.06 -34.86 -29.38
N LYS A 648 25.13 -35.88 -30.23
CA LYS A 648 25.87 -37.13 -29.93
C LYS A 648 27.34 -36.85 -29.59
N LYS A 649 28.01 -35.96 -30.33
CA LYS A 649 29.39 -35.54 -30.04
C LYS A 649 29.50 -34.82 -28.69
N LEU A 650 28.55 -33.94 -28.37
CA LEU A 650 28.53 -33.22 -27.08
C LEU A 650 28.37 -34.18 -25.90
N ILE A 651 27.43 -35.13 -25.98
CA ILE A 651 27.18 -36.12 -24.91
C ILE A 651 28.40 -37.02 -24.73
N LYS A 652 29.02 -37.50 -25.83
CA LYS A 652 30.27 -38.29 -25.75
C LYS A 652 31.41 -37.52 -25.06
N LYS A 653 31.57 -36.23 -25.40
CA LYS A 653 32.59 -35.37 -24.78
C LYS A 653 32.32 -35.17 -23.29
N ALA A 654 31.05 -34.95 -22.91
CA ALA A 654 30.64 -34.81 -21.51
C ALA A 654 30.86 -36.09 -20.71
N LYS A 655 30.47 -37.27 -21.24
CA LYS A 655 30.75 -38.58 -20.61
C LYS A 655 32.25 -38.81 -20.39
N LYS A 656 33.10 -38.50 -21.38
CA LYS A 656 34.57 -38.60 -21.24
C LYS A 656 35.11 -37.66 -20.14
N ARG A 657 34.59 -36.43 -20.05
CA ARG A 657 34.97 -35.47 -19.00
C ARG A 657 34.53 -35.93 -17.61
N ALA A 658 33.32 -36.45 -17.47
CA ALA A 658 32.80 -36.98 -16.21
C ALA A 658 33.63 -38.17 -15.71
N ARG A 659 33.97 -39.13 -16.58
CA ARG A 659 34.86 -40.26 -16.24
C ARG A 659 36.24 -39.79 -15.75
N ARG A 660 36.84 -38.81 -16.43
CA ARG A 660 38.14 -38.23 -16.01
C ARG A 660 38.08 -37.52 -14.65
N ARG A 661 36.96 -36.86 -14.33
CA ARG A 661 36.74 -36.22 -13.03
C ARG A 661 36.50 -37.24 -11.91
N GLY A 662 35.76 -38.32 -12.17
CA GLY A 662 35.58 -39.42 -11.20
C GLY A 662 36.90 -40.15 -10.89
N LEU A 663 37.76 -40.35 -11.89
CA LEU A 663 39.12 -40.88 -11.70
C LEU A 663 40.05 -39.93 -10.93
N ALA A 664 39.80 -38.61 -10.95
CA ALA A 664 40.60 -37.61 -10.24
C ALA A 664 40.11 -37.31 -8.81
N LEU A 665 38.98 -37.88 -8.38
CA LEU A 665 38.47 -37.86 -7.00
C LEU A 665 38.80 -39.14 -6.23
N LEU A 666 39.36 -40.14 -6.93
CA LEU A 666 39.78 -41.45 -6.40
C LEU A 666 41.32 -41.59 -6.32
N LEU A 667 42.05 -40.56 -6.77
CA LEU A 667 43.49 -40.34 -6.61
C LEU A 667 43.69 -39.17 -5.66
#